data_AF-A0A2V9MG55-F1
#
_entry.id   AF-A0A2V9MG55-F1
#
_cell.length_a   1.000
_cell.length_b   1.000
_cell.length_c   1.000
_cell.angle_alpha   90.00
_cell.angle_beta   90.00
_cell.angle_gamma   90.00
#
_symmetry.space_group_name_H-M   'P 1'
#
loop_
_entity.id
_entity.type
_entity.pdbx_description
1 polymer ?
#
loop_
_entity_poly.entity_id
_entity_poly.type
_entity_poly.pdbx_seq_one_letter_code
_entity_poly.pdbx_strand_id
1 'polypeptide(L)'
;GIDSIMMMQLTNQLEKKFGSLSKTLFFEYRNIAEISRYFLENYREELTALLGIEESVHFKDSEDVSKPIRSGVRRRSRARFSPVPEEQGTIEIAIIGVSGRYPGARNIQEFLKNLRDGKDCISEIPKERWDHSQYFDEDKNKPGKTYSKWGGFLEGVDQFDPLFFNISPREAEMMDPQERLFLECVYETLEDAGYTREDLGKHRGHGLSGNVGVYVGVMYEEYQLYGAQATLQGRPIALSGNASSIANRASYFCNFHGPSMAVDTMCSSSLTTIHLACESIKRGECELAIAGGVNVSVHPNKYLMLGQGKFVSSKGRCESFGQGGDGYVPGEGVGAVLLKPKSQAIADGDHIYGIIKGTEINHGGKTSGYSVPNPNAQASVIGRVFKNAGIDPRTISYLEAHGTGTSLGDPIEITGLKKAFEVYTQDKQFCAIGSAKSNIGHCESAAGIAGVTKVLLQLKTQKLFPSLHAETLNPNIDFKNTPFVVQQELGEWKRSMVQINGEHQEYPRRAGISSFGAGGANAHVVIEEYIPPDETRPQIKITPQNPAIIVLSAKNEERLKEQARQLIDVIKEREISDHNLADMAYTLQVGREGMEERLGLITGSIKEVEEKLKRFVAGEEGMNDVYRGQVKRNKESLAVFAADEDMAKMIDAWIAKGKYAKLLDLWVKGLIFDWNKLYGDSKPRRMSLPTYPFAKERYWVSLIDTKASNGTIPSAAIHPLLQQNPSNLSEQRPSNKPSHIALSSLSEEQTFFTSTNKVQQTPEIPLVEPQEDHVLEVMEKLEKGTLSLDEAISRL
;
A
#
# COMPACT_ATOMS: atom_id res chain seq x y z
N GLY A 1 -17.39 4.55 29.26
CA GLY A 1 -16.10 4.43 28.54
C GLY A 1 -15.33 5.71 28.72
N ILE A 2 -14.02 5.69 28.54
CA ILE A 2 -13.15 6.89 28.60
C ILE A 2 -12.66 7.14 27.17
N ASP A 3 -12.83 8.36 26.64
CA ASP A 3 -12.29 8.76 25.34
C ASP A 3 -10.86 9.31 25.46
N SER A 4 -10.20 9.59 24.33
CA SER A 4 -8.82 10.08 24.31
C SER A 4 -8.65 11.45 24.98
N ILE A 5 -9.68 12.30 24.96
CA ILE A 5 -9.65 13.61 25.62
C ILE A 5 -9.67 13.42 27.13
N MET A 6 -10.58 12.59 27.63
CA MET A 6 -10.65 12.24 29.04
C MET A 6 -9.37 11.54 29.51
N MET A 7 -8.75 10.67 28.71
CA MET A 7 -7.46 10.06 29.04
C MET A 7 -6.36 11.10 29.19
N MET A 8 -6.26 12.08 28.28
CA MET A 8 -5.28 13.17 28.40
C MET A 8 -5.53 14.04 29.63
N GLN A 9 -6.79 14.34 29.93
CA GLN A 9 -7.15 15.09 31.16
C GLN A 9 -6.77 14.32 32.42
N LEU A 10 -7.04 13.01 32.47
CA LEU A 10 -6.64 12.14 33.58
C LEU A 10 -5.12 12.10 33.73
N THR A 11 -4.37 11.92 32.64
CA THR A 11 -2.90 11.96 32.66
C THR A 11 -2.42 13.29 33.22
N ASN A 12 -2.91 14.43 32.71
CA ASN A 12 -2.52 15.75 33.19
C ASN A 12 -2.84 15.97 34.68
N GLN A 13 -3.89 15.34 35.23
CA GLN A 13 -4.17 15.39 36.67
C GLN A 13 -3.20 14.53 37.48
N LEU A 14 -2.85 13.34 36.99
CA LEU A 14 -1.86 12.48 37.63
C LEU A 14 -0.46 13.12 37.61
N GLU A 15 -0.10 13.81 36.53
CA GLU A 15 1.20 14.47 36.39
C GLU A 15 1.44 15.56 37.45
N LYS A 16 0.38 16.18 37.98
CA LYS A 16 0.50 17.15 39.08
C LYS A 16 1.09 16.54 40.35
N LYS A 17 1.03 15.22 40.50
CA LYS A 17 1.53 14.48 41.66
C LYS A 17 2.76 13.62 41.35
N PHE A 18 2.79 13.01 40.17
CA PHE A 18 3.81 12.04 39.78
C PHE A 18 4.86 12.59 38.80
N GLY A 19 4.82 13.88 38.48
CA GLY A 19 5.70 14.48 37.47
C GLY A 19 5.29 14.07 36.05
N SER A 20 6.21 14.15 35.09
CA SER A 20 5.91 13.83 33.68
C SER A 20 5.55 12.35 33.51
N LEU A 21 4.42 12.06 32.84
CA LEU A 21 3.94 10.71 32.58
C LEU A 21 3.83 10.43 31.08
N SER A 22 3.86 9.14 30.73
CA SER A 22 3.58 8.71 29.36
C SER A 22 2.18 9.16 28.94
N LYS A 23 2.06 9.86 27.80
CA LYS A 23 0.75 10.21 27.23
C LYS A 23 -0.03 8.99 26.73
N THR A 24 0.63 7.84 26.62
CA THR A 24 0.04 6.57 26.21
C THR A 24 -0.30 5.65 27.38
N LEU A 25 -0.12 6.10 28.64
CA LEU A 25 -0.28 5.30 29.86
C LEU A 25 -1.59 4.48 29.90
N PHE A 26 -2.73 5.12 29.63
CA PHE A 26 -4.06 4.46 29.67
C PHE A 26 -4.33 3.53 28.47
N PHE A 27 -3.49 3.56 27.44
CA PHE A 27 -3.50 2.59 26.33
C PHE A 27 -2.66 1.37 26.66
N GLU A 28 -1.62 1.56 27.48
CA GLU A 28 -0.72 0.51 27.94
C GLU A 28 -1.32 -0.33 29.07
N TYR A 29 -2.02 0.32 30.00
CA TYR A 29 -2.61 -0.29 31.21
C TYR A 29 -4.12 -0.06 31.23
N ARG A 30 -4.88 -1.14 31.07
CA ARG A 30 -6.29 -1.10 30.63
C ARG A 30 -7.30 -1.14 31.77
N ASN A 31 -6.84 -1.44 32.97
CA ASN A 31 -7.68 -1.52 34.15
C ASN A 31 -6.94 -0.93 35.35
N ILE A 32 -7.70 -0.65 36.40
CA ILE A 32 -7.18 -0.01 37.62
C ILE A 32 -6.05 -0.86 38.22
N ALA A 33 -6.16 -2.20 38.23
CA ALA A 33 -5.13 -3.05 38.80
C ALA A 33 -3.79 -2.96 38.05
N GLU A 34 -3.82 -2.89 36.72
CA GLU A 34 -2.63 -2.68 35.88
C GLU A 34 -2.00 -1.30 36.11
N ILE A 35 -2.82 -0.25 36.19
CA ILE A 35 -2.36 1.12 36.46
C ILE A 35 -1.77 1.22 37.87
N SER A 36 -2.43 0.64 38.88
CA SER A 36 -1.93 0.60 40.25
C SER A 36 -0.58 -0.11 40.32
N ARG A 37 -0.42 -1.23 39.61
CA ARG A 37 0.87 -1.94 39.53
C ARG A 37 1.95 -1.05 38.91
N TYR A 38 1.66 -0.36 37.81
CA TYR A 38 2.60 0.57 37.18
C TYR A 38 3.09 1.65 38.15
N PHE A 39 2.18 2.32 38.86
CA PHE A 39 2.60 3.35 39.82
C PHE A 39 3.33 2.74 41.03
N LEU A 40 2.95 1.55 41.50
CA LEU A 40 3.68 0.87 42.58
C LEU A 40 5.10 0.48 42.19
N GLU A 41 5.33 0.13 40.92
CA GLU A 41 6.65 -0.26 40.42
C GLU A 41 7.55 0.95 40.11
N ASN A 42 6.99 2.06 39.61
CA ASN A 42 7.77 3.17 39.06
C ASN A 42 7.73 4.46 39.90
N TYR A 43 6.73 4.63 40.77
CA TYR A 43 6.47 5.85 41.55
C TYR A 43 6.10 5.51 43.00
N ARG A 44 6.80 4.52 43.57
CA ARG A 44 6.49 3.97 44.89
C ARG A 44 6.58 5.03 45.98
N GLU A 45 7.61 5.87 45.94
CA GLU A 45 7.86 6.89 46.96
C GLU A 45 6.76 7.95 46.94
N GLU A 46 6.40 8.45 45.76
CA GLU A 46 5.33 9.43 45.57
C GLU A 46 3.96 8.87 45.97
N LEU A 47 3.68 7.59 45.66
CA LEU A 47 2.46 6.92 46.11
C LEU A 47 2.40 6.77 47.63
N THR A 48 3.51 6.37 48.24
CA THR A 48 3.61 6.17 49.70
C THR A 48 3.39 7.48 50.43
N ALA A 49 4.00 8.56 49.92
CA ALA A 49 3.78 9.92 50.42
C ALA A 49 2.35 10.42 50.20
N LEU A 50 1.77 10.19 49.01
CA LEU A 50 0.40 10.62 48.69
C LEU A 50 -0.65 9.94 49.55
N LEU A 51 -0.45 8.66 49.87
CA LEU A 51 -1.37 7.84 50.66
C LEU A 51 -1.14 7.99 52.17
N GLY A 52 -0.13 8.75 52.60
CA GLY A 52 0.18 8.97 54.02
C GLY A 52 0.57 7.69 54.75
N ILE A 53 1.21 6.74 54.04
CA ILE A 53 1.66 5.48 54.63
C ILE A 53 2.99 5.76 55.33
N GLU A 54 2.97 5.85 56.66
CA GLU A 54 4.21 5.87 57.46
C GLU A 54 4.91 4.51 57.31
N GLU A 55 6.15 4.51 56.79
CA GLU A 55 6.98 3.30 56.78
C GLU A 55 7.22 2.85 58.22
N SER A 56 6.43 1.89 58.67
CA SER A 56 6.69 1.14 59.88
C SER A 56 6.87 -0.35 59.57
N VAL A 57 8.11 -0.77 59.83
CA VAL A 57 8.58 -2.09 60.26
C VAL A 57 9.20 -3.03 59.21
N HIS A 58 10.53 -3.15 59.34
CA HIS A 58 11.41 -4.32 59.19
C HIS A 58 10.93 -5.54 58.39
N PHE A 59 11.64 -5.81 57.29
CA PHE A 59 11.85 -7.19 56.84
C PHE A 59 12.70 -7.94 57.87
N LYS A 60 12.09 -8.89 58.58
CA LYS A 60 12.81 -10.02 59.16
C LYS A 60 12.90 -11.09 58.09
N ASP A 61 14.12 -11.47 57.73
CA ASP A 61 14.39 -12.77 57.13
C ASP A 61 13.78 -13.86 58.03
N SER A 62 12.95 -14.71 57.44
CA SER A 62 12.64 -16.00 58.03
C SER A 62 12.74 -17.07 56.96
N GLU A 63 13.84 -17.80 57.01
CA GLU A 63 13.94 -19.15 56.49
C GLU A 63 12.92 -20.07 57.20
N ASP A 64 12.30 -20.90 56.36
CA ASP A 64 11.80 -22.26 56.58
C ASP A 64 10.53 -22.51 57.44
N VAL A 65 9.52 -23.17 56.84
CA VAL A 65 9.21 -24.60 57.03
C VAL A 65 7.94 -24.98 56.22
N SER A 66 8.16 -26.00 55.39
CA SER A 66 7.21 -26.92 54.72
C SER A 66 5.75 -27.08 55.25
N LYS A 67 4.78 -27.09 54.31
CA LYS A 67 3.91 -28.25 53.98
C LYS A 67 2.86 -27.90 52.90
N PRO A 68 2.65 -28.73 51.86
CA PRO A 68 1.66 -28.47 50.83
C PRO A 68 0.27 -28.99 51.23
N ILE A 69 -0.74 -28.11 51.20
CA ILE A 69 -2.15 -28.50 51.24
C ILE A 69 -2.55 -28.98 49.84
N ARG A 70 -2.84 -30.27 49.73
CA ARG A 70 -3.52 -30.87 48.58
C ARG A 70 -4.93 -30.30 48.47
N SER A 71 -5.24 -29.61 47.38
CA SER A 71 -6.62 -29.52 46.88
C SER A 71 -6.64 -29.96 45.43
N GLY A 72 -7.40 -31.03 45.19
CA GLY A 72 -7.49 -31.70 43.90
C GLY A 72 -8.36 -30.90 42.94
N VAL A 73 -7.78 -30.50 41.82
CA VAL A 73 -8.54 -30.22 40.60
C VAL A 73 -7.98 -31.14 39.52
N ARG A 74 -8.84 -32.08 39.09
CA ARG A 74 -8.59 -33.04 38.01
C ARG A 74 -8.16 -32.31 36.75
N ARG A 75 -6.88 -32.39 36.39
CA ARG A 75 -6.39 -32.08 35.05
C ARG A 75 -6.89 -33.16 34.09
N ARG A 76 -7.89 -32.83 33.27
CA ARG A 76 -8.19 -33.57 32.04
C ARG A 76 -6.95 -33.48 31.13
N SER A 77 -6.44 -34.63 30.72
CA SER A 77 -5.36 -34.77 29.76
C SER A 77 -5.73 -34.11 28.43
N ARG A 78 -5.09 -32.99 28.11
CA ARG A 78 -4.92 -32.59 26.70
C ARG A 78 -3.67 -33.29 26.19
N ALA A 79 -3.85 -34.06 25.13
CA ALA A 79 -2.81 -34.78 24.43
C ALA A 79 -1.61 -33.87 24.14
N ARG A 80 -0.41 -34.36 24.45
CA ARG A 80 0.85 -33.79 23.99
C ARG A 80 0.90 -33.98 22.48
N PHE A 81 0.69 -32.92 21.71
CA PHE A 81 1.35 -32.82 20.42
C PHE A 81 2.80 -32.48 20.73
N SER A 82 3.67 -33.47 20.67
CA SER A 82 5.11 -33.22 20.61
C SER A 82 5.39 -32.47 19.30
N PRO A 83 6.04 -31.30 19.32
CA PRO A 83 6.64 -30.79 18.11
C PRO A 83 7.76 -31.75 17.71
N VAL A 84 7.71 -32.25 16.48
CA VAL A 84 8.89 -32.83 15.83
C VAL A 84 9.84 -31.64 15.58
N PRO A 85 11.08 -31.66 16.09
CA PRO A 85 12.08 -30.72 15.63
C PRO A 85 12.63 -31.26 14.30
N GLU A 86 12.11 -30.75 13.18
CA GLU A 86 12.91 -30.74 11.95
C GLU A 86 13.74 -29.45 11.97
N GLU A 87 15.03 -29.59 12.23
CA GLU A 87 16.04 -28.60 11.83
C GLU A 87 16.10 -28.57 10.29
N GLN A 88 15.07 -28.01 9.65
CA GLN A 88 15.23 -27.40 8.35
C GLN A 88 15.68 -25.96 8.62
N GLY A 89 16.88 -25.61 8.13
CA GLY A 89 17.38 -24.23 8.24
C GLY A 89 16.30 -23.24 7.81
N THR A 90 16.17 -22.11 8.53
CA THR A 90 15.17 -21.08 8.26
C THR A 90 15.22 -20.65 6.80
N ILE A 91 14.17 -20.95 6.03
CA ILE A 91 14.04 -20.54 4.64
C ILE A 91 13.89 -19.01 4.61
N GLU A 92 14.95 -18.34 4.15
CA GLU A 92 14.96 -16.91 3.88
C GLU A 92 14.35 -16.62 2.51
N ILE A 93 13.64 -15.50 2.38
CA ILE A 93 12.95 -15.12 1.14
C ILE A 93 13.65 -13.91 0.52
N ALA A 94 14.09 -14.04 -0.72
CA ALA A 94 14.63 -12.95 -1.52
C ALA A 94 13.51 -12.20 -2.25
N ILE A 95 13.64 -10.88 -2.33
CA ILE A 95 12.85 -10.02 -3.21
C ILE A 95 13.64 -9.85 -4.50
N ILE A 96 13.13 -10.41 -5.60
CA ILE A 96 13.86 -10.48 -6.88
C ILE A 96 13.31 -9.54 -7.96
N GLY A 97 12.12 -8.98 -7.76
CA GLY A 97 11.54 -7.95 -8.62
C GLY A 97 10.67 -7.00 -7.80
N VAL A 98 10.61 -5.75 -8.22
CA VAL A 98 9.76 -4.73 -7.61
C VAL A 98 9.24 -3.77 -8.66
N SER A 99 7.93 -3.48 -8.62
CA SER A 99 7.35 -2.39 -9.39
C SER A 99 6.34 -1.62 -8.54
N GLY A 100 5.98 -0.44 -9.02
CA GLY A 100 4.95 0.37 -8.38
C GLY A 100 4.83 1.76 -8.97
N ARG A 101 3.65 2.34 -8.77
CA ARG A 101 3.29 3.71 -9.14
C ARG A 101 2.76 4.41 -7.90
N TYR A 102 3.26 5.61 -7.66
CA TYR A 102 2.97 6.40 -6.47
C TYR A 102 2.71 7.87 -6.86
N PRO A 103 2.10 8.68 -5.99
CA PRO A 103 1.83 10.08 -6.26
C PRO A 103 3.08 10.84 -6.75
N GLY A 104 2.95 11.51 -7.90
CA GLY A 104 4.04 12.21 -8.57
C GLY A 104 5.17 11.30 -9.12
N ALA A 105 4.97 9.98 -9.18
CA ALA A 105 5.96 9.01 -9.65
C ALA A 105 5.31 7.85 -10.42
N ARG A 106 5.53 7.81 -11.73
CA ARG A 106 4.98 6.79 -12.65
C ARG A 106 5.72 5.46 -12.59
N ASN A 107 6.86 5.42 -11.92
CA ASN A 107 7.68 4.24 -11.69
C ASN A 107 8.57 4.43 -10.45
N ILE A 108 9.25 3.36 -10.04
CA ILE A 108 10.10 3.36 -8.84
C ILE A 108 11.34 4.27 -8.95
N GLN A 109 11.78 4.66 -10.15
CA GLN A 109 12.93 5.57 -10.32
C GLN A 109 12.52 7.03 -10.09
N GLU A 110 11.34 7.42 -10.60
CA GLU A 110 10.74 8.72 -10.25
C GLU A 110 10.41 8.77 -8.76
N PHE A 111 9.96 7.66 -8.17
CA PHE A 111 9.69 7.59 -6.72
C PHE A 111 10.98 7.73 -5.90
N LEU A 112 12.07 7.06 -6.31
CA LEU A 112 13.39 7.24 -5.72
C LEU A 112 13.82 8.71 -5.73
N LYS A 113 13.65 9.39 -6.87
CA LYS A 113 13.99 10.81 -6.99
C LYS A 113 13.15 11.66 -6.03
N ASN A 114 11.83 11.45 -5.99
CA ASN A 114 10.93 12.20 -5.11
C ASN A 114 11.28 12.00 -3.63
N LEU A 115 11.56 10.76 -3.21
CA LEU A 115 11.96 10.44 -1.84
C LEU A 115 13.31 11.07 -1.48
N ARG A 116 14.32 10.90 -2.34
CA ARG A 116 15.67 11.44 -2.14
C ARG A 116 15.65 12.97 -2.01
N ASP A 117 14.86 13.63 -2.85
CA ASP A 117 14.77 15.09 -2.92
C ASP A 117 13.79 15.66 -1.87
N GLY A 118 13.15 14.82 -1.04
CA GLY A 118 12.23 15.25 0.01
C GLY A 118 10.96 15.91 -0.51
N LYS A 119 10.42 15.42 -1.64
CA LYS A 119 9.25 16.03 -2.30
C LYS A 119 7.94 15.68 -1.58
N ASP A 120 7.15 16.71 -1.26
CA ASP A 120 5.73 16.60 -0.89
C ASP A 120 4.92 16.39 -2.18
N CYS A 121 4.26 15.23 -2.28
CA CYS A 121 3.52 14.78 -3.45
C CYS A 121 1.99 14.89 -3.25
N ILE A 122 1.54 15.67 -2.27
CA ILE A 122 0.13 15.92 -2.01
C ILE A 122 -0.39 17.08 -2.86
N SER A 123 -1.60 16.93 -3.39
CA SER A 123 -2.32 17.96 -4.14
C SER A 123 -3.79 18.04 -3.71
N GLU A 124 -4.53 19.03 -4.21
CA GLU A 124 -5.99 18.97 -4.17
C GLU A 124 -6.51 17.83 -5.05
N ILE A 125 -7.75 17.39 -4.79
CA ILE A 125 -8.45 16.40 -5.62
C ILE A 125 -8.51 16.90 -7.07
N PRO A 126 -7.97 16.14 -8.06
CA PRO A 126 -8.00 16.54 -9.46
C PRO A 126 -9.43 16.68 -9.98
N LYS A 127 -9.67 17.70 -10.82
CA LYS A 127 -11.00 17.97 -11.39
C LYS A 127 -11.49 16.84 -12.28
N GLU A 128 -10.59 16.06 -12.89
CA GLU A 128 -10.98 14.87 -13.66
C GLU A 128 -11.56 13.74 -12.80
N ARG A 129 -11.41 13.77 -11.47
CA ARG A 129 -12.02 12.79 -10.55
C ARG A 129 -13.45 13.18 -10.24
N TRP A 130 -13.61 14.31 -9.54
CA TRP A 130 -14.89 14.96 -9.26
C TRP A 130 -14.64 16.40 -8.83
N ASP A 131 -15.68 17.22 -8.92
CA ASP A 131 -15.66 18.58 -8.38
C ASP A 131 -15.80 18.53 -6.85
N HIS A 132 -14.67 18.63 -6.15
CA HIS A 132 -14.63 18.56 -4.69
C HIS A 132 -15.35 19.74 -4.01
N SER A 133 -15.61 20.85 -4.70
CA SER A 133 -16.35 22.00 -4.12
C SER A 133 -17.80 21.63 -3.74
N GLN A 134 -18.36 20.61 -4.38
CA GLN A 134 -19.69 20.09 -4.07
C GLN A 134 -19.74 19.34 -2.74
N TYR A 135 -18.59 18.87 -2.23
CA TYR A 135 -18.50 18.03 -1.03
C TYR A 135 -17.70 18.69 0.09
N PHE A 136 -16.87 19.68 -0.22
CA PHE A 136 -16.01 20.34 0.77
C PHE A 136 -16.77 21.34 1.65
N ASP A 137 -16.48 21.32 2.95
CA ASP A 137 -16.82 22.39 3.90
C ASP A 137 -15.80 22.38 5.05
N GLU A 138 -15.38 23.56 5.53
CA GLU A 138 -14.40 23.67 6.62
C GLU A 138 -14.97 23.17 7.97
N ASP A 139 -16.29 23.24 8.16
CA ASP A 139 -16.93 22.70 9.36
C ASP A 139 -16.94 21.17 9.33
N LYS A 140 -16.10 20.58 10.20
CA LYS A 140 -15.96 19.13 10.37
C LYS A 140 -17.26 18.42 10.75
N ASN A 141 -18.28 19.13 11.22
CA ASN A 141 -19.55 18.54 11.67
C ASN A 141 -20.70 18.77 10.68
N LYS A 142 -20.48 19.43 9.55
CA LYS A 142 -21.54 19.69 8.58
C LYS A 142 -21.98 18.38 7.89
N PRO A 143 -23.26 17.99 8.00
CA PRO A 143 -23.75 16.75 7.40
C PRO A 143 -23.59 16.73 5.87
N GLY A 144 -23.22 15.56 5.33
CA GLY A 144 -23.06 15.36 3.88
C GLY A 144 -21.86 16.08 3.25
N LYS A 145 -20.98 16.67 4.07
CA LYS A 145 -19.74 17.33 3.63
C LYS A 145 -18.52 16.63 4.22
N THR A 146 -17.36 16.92 3.63
CA THR A 146 -16.04 16.51 4.12
C THR A 146 -15.16 17.75 4.27
N TYR A 147 -14.33 17.77 5.30
CA TYR A 147 -13.41 18.88 5.55
C TYR A 147 -12.04 18.69 4.91
N SER A 148 -11.85 17.62 4.11
CA SER A 148 -10.62 17.38 3.37
C SER A 148 -10.87 17.39 1.87
N LYS A 149 -9.99 18.07 1.15
CA LYS A 149 -9.92 18.13 -0.31
C LYS A 149 -8.55 17.75 -0.85
N TRP A 150 -7.70 17.16 0.00
CA TRP A 150 -6.30 16.89 -0.28
C TRP A 150 -6.04 15.39 -0.45
N GLY A 151 -5.07 15.03 -1.26
CA GLY A 151 -4.65 13.64 -1.47
C GLY A 151 -3.37 13.51 -2.26
N GLY A 152 -2.70 12.36 -2.14
CA GLY A 152 -1.69 11.94 -3.11
C GLY A 152 -2.38 11.16 -4.23
N PHE A 153 -2.34 11.62 -5.48
CA PHE A 153 -3.05 10.99 -6.59
C PHE A 153 -2.08 10.43 -7.64
N LEU A 154 -2.44 9.27 -8.21
CA LEU A 154 -1.77 8.72 -9.38
C LEU A 154 -2.18 9.50 -10.63
N GLU A 155 -1.22 9.72 -11.52
CA GLU A 155 -1.48 10.10 -12.89
C GLU A 155 -2.06 8.91 -13.66
N GLY A 156 -3.09 9.14 -14.48
CA GLY A 156 -3.61 8.13 -15.40
C GLY A 156 -4.30 6.94 -14.73
N VAL A 157 -5.03 7.14 -13.62
CA VAL A 157 -5.85 6.07 -12.97
C VAL A 157 -6.84 5.41 -13.93
N ASP A 158 -7.25 6.15 -14.95
CA ASP A 158 -8.22 5.78 -15.97
C ASP A 158 -7.55 5.19 -17.21
N GLN A 159 -6.21 5.10 -17.25
CA GLN A 159 -5.44 4.60 -18.40
C GLN A 159 -5.17 3.11 -18.28
N PHE A 160 -5.28 2.39 -19.40
CA PHE A 160 -4.99 0.96 -19.47
C PHE A 160 -4.72 0.51 -20.91
N ASP A 161 -3.94 -0.57 -21.10
CA ASP A 161 -3.70 -1.21 -22.41
C ASP A 161 -4.45 -2.55 -22.51
N PRO A 162 -5.76 -2.55 -22.79
CA PRO A 162 -6.56 -3.78 -22.69
C PRO A 162 -6.19 -4.82 -23.73
N LEU A 163 -5.80 -4.39 -24.94
CA LEU A 163 -5.44 -5.32 -26.02
C LEU A 163 -4.14 -6.07 -25.73
N PHE A 164 -3.21 -5.47 -24.98
CA PHE A 164 -2.06 -6.18 -24.44
C PHE A 164 -2.49 -7.38 -23.58
N PHE A 165 -3.49 -7.19 -22.73
CA PHE A 165 -3.99 -8.18 -21.79
C PHE A 165 -5.06 -9.12 -22.36
N ASN A 166 -5.32 -9.06 -23.68
CA ASN A 166 -6.42 -9.78 -24.35
C ASN A 166 -7.80 -9.46 -23.74
N ILE A 167 -7.99 -8.21 -23.30
CA ILE A 167 -9.24 -7.69 -22.75
C ILE A 167 -9.88 -6.78 -23.81
N SER A 168 -11.20 -6.85 -23.96
CA SER A 168 -11.89 -5.96 -24.89
C SER A 168 -11.98 -4.54 -24.32
N PRO A 169 -11.92 -3.47 -25.14
CA PRO A 169 -12.14 -2.09 -24.70
C PRO A 169 -13.41 -1.92 -23.84
N ARG A 170 -14.50 -2.61 -24.21
CA ARG A 170 -15.77 -2.59 -23.49
C ARG A 170 -15.69 -3.24 -22.10
N GLU A 171 -14.94 -4.33 -21.96
CA GLU A 171 -14.69 -4.94 -20.65
C GLU A 171 -13.85 -3.99 -19.78
N ALA A 172 -12.83 -3.36 -20.34
CA ALA A 172 -11.94 -2.44 -19.62
C ALA A 172 -12.66 -1.21 -19.02
N GLU A 173 -13.70 -0.68 -19.68
CA GLU A 173 -14.54 0.40 -19.12
C GLU A 173 -15.28 -0.03 -17.85
N MET A 174 -15.68 -1.30 -17.78
CA MET A 174 -16.41 -1.88 -16.65
C MET A 174 -15.48 -2.41 -15.54
N MET A 175 -14.20 -2.59 -15.82
CA MET A 175 -13.20 -3.02 -14.84
C MET A 175 -12.88 -1.92 -13.83
N ASP A 176 -12.81 -2.31 -12.55
CA ASP A 176 -12.29 -1.45 -11.50
C ASP A 176 -10.85 -1.01 -11.85
N PRO A 177 -10.51 0.30 -11.75
CA PRO A 177 -9.14 0.78 -11.93
C PRO A 177 -8.09 0.02 -11.10
N GLN A 178 -8.45 -0.49 -9.92
CA GLN A 178 -7.55 -1.27 -9.08
C GLN A 178 -7.12 -2.59 -9.75
N GLU A 179 -8.04 -3.27 -10.43
CA GLU A 179 -7.75 -4.49 -11.19
C GLU A 179 -6.79 -4.19 -12.34
N ARG A 180 -7.04 -3.12 -13.09
CA ARG A 180 -6.23 -2.67 -14.24
C ARG A 180 -4.81 -2.30 -13.82
N LEU A 181 -4.68 -1.43 -12.83
CA LEU A 181 -3.39 -0.95 -12.31
C LEU A 181 -2.56 -2.10 -11.72
N PHE A 182 -3.20 -3.00 -10.96
CA PHE A 182 -2.48 -4.13 -10.39
C PHE A 182 -2.03 -5.12 -11.47
N LEU A 183 -2.83 -5.36 -12.51
CA LEU A 183 -2.44 -6.24 -13.62
C LEU A 183 -1.21 -5.73 -14.38
N GLU A 184 -1.14 -4.43 -14.68
CA GLU A 184 0.05 -3.79 -15.25
C GLU A 184 1.25 -3.89 -14.30
N CYS A 185 1.04 -3.58 -13.01
CA CYS A 185 2.08 -3.63 -11.99
C CYS A 185 2.67 -5.04 -11.81
N VAL A 186 1.84 -6.09 -11.84
CA VAL A 186 2.29 -7.48 -11.83
C VAL A 186 3.20 -7.77 -13.02
N TYR A 187 2.77 -7.41 -14.22
CA TYR A 187 3.57 -7.64 -15.44
C TYR A 187 4.91 -6.89 -15.39
N GLU A 188 4.90 -5.63 -14.95
CA GLU A 188 6.11 -4.84 -14.71
C GLU A 188 7.04 -5.50 -13.68
N THR A 189 6.49 -6.11 -12.62
CA THR A 189 7.28 -6.81 -11.58
C THR A 189 7.99 -8.03 -12.16
N LEU A 190 7.34 -8.78 -13.05
CA LEU A 190 7.95 -9.93 -13.73
C LEU A 190 9.12 -9.48 -14.61
N GLU A 191 8.91 -8.42 -15.40
CA GLU A 191 9.94 -7.87 -16.26
C GLU A 191 11.10 -7.24 -15.48
N ASP A 192 10.83 -6.58 -14.35
CA ASP A 192 11.89 -6.06 -13.47
C ASP A 192 12.74 -7.19 -12.88
N ALA A 193 12.11 -8.32 -12.52
CA ALA A 193 12.82 -9.52 -12.08
C ALA A 193 13.59 -10.24 -13.21
N GLY A 194 13.34 -9.89 -14.47
CA GLY A 194 13.93 -10.56 -15.62
C GLY A 194 13.31 -11.94 -15.91
N TYR A 195 11.99 -12.08 -15.72
CA TYR A 195 11.23 -13.29 -16.04
C TYR A 195 10.08 -12.99 -17.00
N THR A 196 9.73 -13.97 -17.83
CA THR A 196 8.48 -14.00 -18.61
C THR A 196 7.41 -14.81 -17.88
N ARG A 197 6.14 -14.67 -18.27
CA ARG A 197 5.04 -15.46 -17.67
C ARG A 197 5.26 -16.97 -17.82
N GLU A 198 5.84 -17.41 -18.94
CA GLU A 198 6.14 -18.82 -19.23
C GLU A 198 7.36 -19.34 -18.46
N ASP A 199 8.26 -18.45 -18.02
CA ASP A 199 9.50 -18.83 -17.37
C ASP A 199 9.37 -19.07 -15.85
N LEU A 200 8.29 -18.59 -15.25
CA LEU A 200 8.03 -18.70 -13.81
C LEU A 200 7.44 -20.06 -13.42
N GLY A 201 7.85 -20.56 -12.24
CA GLY A 201 7.27 -21.76 -11.63
C GLY A 201 7.45 -23.02 -12.48
N LYS A 202 8.63 -23.20 -13.09
CA LYS A 202 8.93 -24.37 -13.94
C LYS A 202 9.16 -25.65 -13.15
N HIS A 203 9.38 -25.58 -11.85
CA HIS A 203 9.53 -26.80 -11.07
C HIS A 203 8.17 -27.51 -10.99
N ARG A 204 8.20 -28.82 -11.23
CA ARG A 204 7.02 -29.68 -11.17
C ARG A 204 7.10 -30.43 -9.85
N GLY A 205 6.87 -29.73 -8.74
CA GLY A 205 6.87 -30.38 -7.42
C GLY A 205 5.76 -31.44 -7.33
N HIS A 206 4.50 -30.98 -7.37
CA HIS A 206 3.33 -31.85 -7.20
C HIS A 206 2.17 -31.53 -8.17
N GLY A 207 2.38 -30.77 -9.26
CA GLY A 207 1.27 -30.32 -10.11
C GLY A 207 1.66 -29.63 -11.42
N LEU A 208 0.78 -28.72 -11.85
CA LEU A 208 0.88 -27.89 -13.06
C LEU A 208 2.07 -26.91 -12.96
N SER A 209 2.70 -26.61 -14.09
CA SER A 209 3.69 -25.52 -14.18
C SER A 209 3.07 -24.17 -13.83
N GLY A 210 3.90 -23.20 -13.45
CA GLY A 210 3.42 -21.88 -13.04
C GLY A 210 2.85 -21.89 -11.62
N ASN A 211 3.44 -22.65 -10.70
CA ASN A 211 3.05 -22.65 -9.27
C ASN A 211 3.50 -21.35 -8.57
N VAL A 212 2.86 -20.24 -8.95
CA VAL A 212 3.12 -18.89 -8.45
C VAL A 212 1.88 -18.40 -7.71
N GLY A 213 2.04 -18.00 -6.45
CA GLY A 213 0.96 -17.36 -5.67
C GLY A 213 0.80 -15.88 -6.03
N VAL A 214 -0.42 -15.35 -5.91
CA VAL A 214 -0.75 -13.93 -6.10
C VAL A 214 -1.56 -13.43 -4.92
N TYR A 215 -0.99 -12.50 -4.15
CA TYR A 215 -1.58 -11.94 -2.94
C TYR A 215 -1.64 -10.42 -3.05
N VAL A 216 -2.85 -9.86 -3.13
CA VAL A 216 -3.05 -8.41 -3.27
C VAL A 216 -3.81 -7.83 -2.08
N GLY A 217 -3.24 -6.80 -1.47
CA GLY A 217 -3.92 -5.99 -0.48
C GLY A 217 -4.82 -4.97 -1.17
N VAL A 218 -6.10 -4.91 -0.82
CA VAL A 218 -7.05 -3.98 -1.44
C VAL A 218 -8.04 -3.44 -0.42
N MET A 219 -8.45 -2.20 -0.61
CA MET A 219 -9.53 -1.54 0.10
C MET A 219 -10.38 -0.75 -0.91
N TYR A 220 -11.57 -0.34 -0.49
CA TYR A 220 -12.47 0.58 -1.21
C TYR A 220 -12.83 0.12 -2.64
N GLU A 221 -13.89 -0.67 -2.76
CA GLU A 221 -14.46 -1.07 -4.05
C GLU A 221 -15.53 -0.08 -4.53
N GLU A 222 -15.18 1.20 -4.60
CA GLU A 222 -16.18 2.27 -4.81
C GLU A 222 -16.57 2.47 -6.27
N TYR A 223 -15.88 1.84 -7.23
CA TYR A 223 -16.22 1.97 -8.64
C TYR A 223 -17.64 1.48 -8.94
N GLN A 224 -18.15 0.50 -8.17
CA GLN A 224 -19.52 0.00 -8.28
C GLN A 224 -20.59 1.06 -8.00
N LEU A 225 -20.27 2.12 -7.24
CA LEU A 225 -21.21 3.19 -6.91
C LEU A 225 -21.66 3.97 -8.14
N TYR A 226 -20.81 4.07 -9.17
CA TYR A 226 -21.20 4.66 -10.44
C TYR A 226 -22.29 3.85 -11.16
N GLY A 227 -22.28 2.52 -11.02
CA GLY A 227 -23.33 1.66 -11.56
C GLY A 227 -24.67 1.85 -10.84
N ALA A 228 -24.62 1.99 -9.50
CA ALA A 228 -25.78 2.31 -8.70
C ALA A 228 -26.38 3.68 -9.07
N GLN A 229 -25.54 4.71 -9.24
CA GLN A 229 -25.95 6.05 -9.66
C GLN A 229 -26.57 6.06 -11.05
N ALA A 230 -25.95 5.39 -12.03
CA ALA A 230 -26.49 5.27 -13.37
C ALA A 230 -27.86 4.57 -13.38
N THR A 231 -28.02 3.52 -12.56
CA THR A 231 -29.30 2.83 -12.40
C THR A 231 -30.40 3.75 -11.87
N LEU A 232 -30.10 4.59 -10.87
CA LEU A 232 -31.05 5.59 -10.35
C LEU A 232 -31.41 6.66 -11.41
N GLN A 233 -30.53 6.91 -12.38
CA GLN A 233 -30.77 7.80 -13.51
C GLN A 233 -31.47 7.11 -14.71
N GLY A 234 -31.98 5.89 -14.52
CA GLY A 234 -32.68 5.13 -15.58
C GLY A 234 -31.76 4.44 -16.58
N ARG A 235 -30.46 4.36 -16.31
CA ARG A 235 -29.43 3.69 -17.13
C ARG A 235 -28.83 2.51 -16.35
N PRO A 236 -29.54 1.38 -16.22
CA PRO A 236 -29.05 0.26 -15.42
C PRO A 236 -27.74 -0.29 -16.02
N ILE A 237 -26.65 -0.17 -15.25
CA ILE A 237 -25.35 -0.78 -15.55
C ILE A 237 -24.83 -1.46 -14.29
N ALA A 238 -24.41 -2.71 -14.42
CA ALA A 238 -23.85 -3.48 -13.33
C ALA A 238 -22.31 -3.39 -13.40
N LEU A 239 -21.71 -2.70 -12.44
CA LEU A 239 -20.28 -2.69 -12.22
C LEU A 239 -19.97 -3.60 -11.03
N SER A 240 -19.01 -4.52 -11.18
CA SER A 240 -18.67 -5.47 -10.11
C SER A 240 -17.73 -4.84 -9.09
N GLY A 241 -18.12 -4.85 -7.81
CA GLY A 241 -17.20 -4.74 -6.68
C GLY A 241 -16.76 -6.14 -6.25
N ASN A 242 -15.65 -6.64 -6.82
CA ASN A 242 -15.12 -7.95 -6.43
C ASN A 242 -13.60 -7.90 -6.34
N ALA A 243 -13.09 -7.66 -5.13
CA ALA A 243 -11.67 -7.65 -4.79
C ALA A 243 -10.91 -8.88 -5.30
N SER A 244 -11.54 -10.06 -5.28
CA SER A 244 -10.91 -11.31 -5.72
C SER A 244 -10.45 -11.24 -7.18
N SER A 245 -11.16 -10.47 -8.03
CA SER A 245 -10.86 -10.34 -9.45
C SER A 245 -9.47 -9.72 -9.67
N ILE A 246 -8.99 -8.89 -8.75
CA ILE A 246 -7.68 -8.24 -8.85
C ILE A 246 -6.55 -9.29 -8.86
N ALA A 247 -6.57 -10.24 -7.91
CA ALA A 247 -5.59 -11.33 -7.89
C ALA A 247 -5.87 -12.36 -8.99
N ASN A 248 -7.14 -12.75 -9.15
CA ASN A 248 -7.53 -13.80 -10.08
C ASN A 248 -7.24 -13.43 -11.54
N ARG A 249 -7.39 -12.14 -11.93
CA ARG A 249 -7.08 -11.67 -13.28
C ARG A 249 -5.59 -11.76 -13.57
N ALA A 250 -4.75 -11.40 -12.61
CA ALA A 250 -3.30 -11.54 -12.74
C ALA A 250 -2.90 -13.01 -12.87
N SER A 251 -3.46 -13.90 -12.05
CA SER A 251 -3.23 -15.34 -12.17
C SER A 251 -3.72 -15.89 -13.51
N TYR A 252 -4.92 -15.50 -13.96
CA TYR A 252 -5.49 -15.92 -15.23
C TYR A 252 -4.62 -15.49 -16.42
N PHE A 253 -4.25 -14.21 -16.48
CA PHE A 253 -3.43 -13.68 -17.57
C PHE A 253 -2.03 -14.30 -17.60
N CYS A 254 -1.44 -14.54 -16.43
CA CYS A 254 -0.11 -15.14 -16.32
C CYS A 254 -0.09 -16.67 -16.32
N ASN A 255 -1.26 -17.31 -16.37
CA ASN A 255 -1.40 -18.76 -16.26
C ASN A 255 -0.74 -19.32 -14.98
N PHE A 256 -0.95 -18.63 -13.86
CA PHE A 256 -0.44 -19.03 -12.55
C PHE A 256 -1.45 -19.94 -11.83
N HIS A 257 -0.94 -20.99 -11.21
CA HIS A 257 -1.71 -22.06 -10.56
C HIS A 257 -1.52 -22.11 -9.03
N GLY A 258 -0.73 -21.19 -8.46
CA GLY A 258 -0.61 -21.06 -7.01
C GLY A 258 -1.83 -20.35 -6.38
N PRO A 259 -1.84 -20.15 -5.05
CA PRO A 259 -2.95 -19.46 -4.38
C PRO A 259 -3.14 -18.05 -4.92
N SER A 260 -4.39 -17.66 -5.21
CA SER A 260 -4.74 -16.34 -5.72
C SER A 260 -5.80 -15.72 -4.84
N MET A 261 -5.47 -14.62 -4.14
CA MET A 261 -6.38 -14.03 -3.17
C MET A 261 -6.20 -12.52 -2.99
N ALA A 262 -7.33 -11.86 -2.75
CA ALA A 262 -7.38 -10.51 -2.25
C ALA A 262 -7.52 -10.50 -0.73
N VAL A 263 -6.81 -9.60 -0.07
CA VAL A 263 -6.72 -9.50 1.39
C VAL A 263 -7.08 -8.08 1.82
N ASP A 264 -8.02 -7.97 2.75
CA ASP A 264 -8.38 -6.71 3.40
C ASP A 264 -8.16 -6.83 4.91
N THR A 265 -7.04 -6.27 5.37
CA THR A 265 -6.75 -6.01 6.78
C THR A 265 -6.65 -4.51 7.04
N MET A 266 -7.40 -3.73 6.26
CA MET A 266 -7.34 -2.27 6.18
C MET A 266 -5.93 -1.79 5.80
N CYS A 267 -5.37 -0.82 6.54
CA CYS A 267 -4.08 -0.21 6.25
C CYS A 267 -2.87 -1.17 6.24
N SER A 268 -3.00 -2.36 6.82
CA SER A 268 -1.93 -3.37 6.85
C SER A 268 -2.03 -4.43 5.75
N SER A 269 -2.97 -4.29 4.82
CA SER A 269 -3.27 -5.29 3.78
C SER A 269 -2.05 -5.73 2.97
N SER A 270 -1.32 -4.81 2.33
CA SER A 270 -0.16 -5.21 1.51
C SER A 270 1.02 -5.77 2.30
N LEU A 271 1.13 -5.47 3.61
CA LEU A 271 2.19 -6.08 4.44
C LEU A 271 1.74 -7.47 4.94
N THR A 272 0.44 -7.65 5.13
CA THR A 272 -0.18 -8.96 5.39
C THR A 272 -0.03 -9.88 4.18
N THR A 273 -0.18 -9.37 2.94
CA THR A 273 0.02 -10.19 1.73
C THR A 273 1.47 -10.66 1.58
N ILE A 274 2.46 -9.83 1.92
CA ILE A 274 3.87 -10.24 1.97
C ILE A 274 4.07 -11.35 3.02
N HIS A 275 3.48 -11.22 4.21
CA HIS A 275 3.54 -12.28 5.22
C HIS A 275 2.95 -13.60 4.70
N LEU A 276 1.74 -13.58 4.14
CA LEU A 276 1.07 -14.77 3.62
C LEU A 276 1.87 -15.41 2.47
N ALA A 277 2.43 -14.60 1.57
CA ALA A 277 3.28 -15.06 0.48
C ALA A 277 4.56 -15.74 1.00
N CYS A 278 5.25 -15.14 1.98
CA CYS A 278 6.41 -15.74 2.62
C CYS A 278 6.07 -17.09 3.28
N GLU A 279 4.97 -17.16 4.03
CA GLU A 279 4.55 -18.40 4.69
C GLU A 279 4.13 -19.48 3.70
N SER A 280 3.47 -19.10 2.59
CA SER A 280 3.06 -20.04 1.54
C SER A 280 4.26 -20.64 0.82
N ILE A 281 5.31 -19.85 0.56
CA ILE A 281 6.58 -20.34 0.00
C ILE A 281 7.25 -21.30 1.00
N LYS A 282 7.35 -20.92 2.28
CA LYS A 282 7.97 -21.77 3.31
C LYS A 282 7.26 -23.11 3.51
N ARG A 283 5.93 -23.13 3.35
CA ARG A 283 5.09 -24.33 3.44
C ARG A 283 5.06 -25.15 2.15
N GLY A 284 5.64 -24.65 1.07
CA GLY A 284 5.60 -25.30 -0.25
C GLY A 284 4.25 -25.23 -0.95
N GLU A 285 3.36 -24.31 -0.55
CA GLU A 285 2.07 -24.08 -1.21
C GLU A 285 2.26 -23.40 -2.58
N CYS A 286 3.34 -22.63 -2.74
CA CYS A 286 3.79 -22.07 -4.01
C CYS A 286 5.32 -21.99 -4.05
N GLU A 287 5.90 -21.95 -5.25
CA GLU A 287 7.36 -21.89 -5.44
C GLU A 287 7.88 -20.45 -5.40
N LEU A 288 7.08 -19.55 -5.99
CA LEU A 288 7.28 -18.12 -5.98
C LEU A 288 5.95 -17.46 -5.64
N ALA A 289 5.99 -16.20 -5.21
CA ALA A 289 4.78 -15.46 -4.97
C ALA A 289 4.94 -13.99 -5.37
N ILE A 290 3.89 -13.44 -5.95
CA ILE A 290 3.71 -12.01 -6.10
C ILE A 290 2.90 -11.52 -4.91
N ALA A 291 3.44 -10.54 -4.19
CA ALA A 291 2.77 -9.91 -3.06
C ALA A 291 2.77 -8.39 -3.25
N GLY A 292 1.64 -7.75 -2.99
CA GLY A 292 1.52 -6.31 -3.18
C GLY A 292 0.24 -5.73 -2.61
N GLY A 293 -0.09 -4.53 -3.09
CA GLY A 293 -1.36 -3.90 -2.80
C GLY A 293 -1.66 -2.75 -3.75
N VAL A 294 -2.94 -2.39 -3.80
CA VAL A 294 -3.48 -1.31 -4.63
C VAL A 294 -4.49 -0.52 -3.82
N ASN A 295 -4.46 0.80 -3.98
CA ASN A 295 -5.42 1.74 -3.39
C ASN A 295 -5.62 2.93 -4.32
N VAL A 296 -6.86 3.28 -4.60
CA VAL A 296 -7.23 4.45 -5.40
C VAL A 296 -8.44 5.17 -4.79
N SER A 297 -8.62 6.43 -5.17
CA SER A 297 -9.72 7.30 -4.76
C SER A 297 -10.53 7.65 -6.01
N VAL A 298 -11.57 6.86 -6.29
CA VAL A 298 -12.33 6.94 -7.55
C VAL A 298 -13.70 7.59 -7.42
N HIS A 299 -14.22 7.72 -6.19
CA HIS A 299 -15.54 8.27 -5.91
C HIS A 299 -15.50 9.16 -4.65
N PRO A 300 -16.28 10.25 -4.56
CA PRO A 300 -16.29 11.15 -3.40
C PRO A 300 -16.74 10.48 -2.08
N ASN A 301 -17.42 9.34 -2.15
CA ASN A 301 -17.90 8.59 -0.99
C ASN A 301 -16.78 8.27 0.00
N LYS A 302 -15.59 7.88 -0.48
CA LYS A 302 -14.42 7.66 0.38
C LYS A 302 -14.10 8.87 1.24
N TYR A 303 -14.04 10.06 0.65
CA TYR A 303 -13.71 11.30 1.36
C TYR A 303 -14.82 11.72 2.34
N LEU A 304 -16.09 11.45 2.01
CA LEU A 304 -17.21 11.67 2.93
C LEU A 304 -17.11 10.74 4.14
N MET A 305 -16.90 9.44 3.93
CA MET A 305 -16.74 8.44 4.99
C MET A 305 -15.55 8.78 5.90
N LEU A 306 -14.40 9.13 5.30
CA LEU A 306 -13.19 9.49 6.04
C LEU A 306 -13.35 10.79 6.85
N GLY A 307 -14.06 11.78 6.29
CA GLY A 307 -14.40 13.03 6.99
C GLY A 307 -15.34 12.78 8.17
N GLN A 308 -16.40 11.99 7.97
CA GLN A 308 -17.34 11.60 9.03
C GLN A 308 -16.64 10.85 10.18
N GLY A 309 -15.69 9.97 9.83
CA GLY A 309 -14.86 9.25 10.79
C GLY A 309 -13.78 10.08 11.47
N LYS A 310 -13.59 11.36 11.07
CA LYS A 310 -12.53 12.25 11.55
C LYS A 310 -11.12 11.65 11.42
N PHE A 311 -10.89 10.84 10.39
CA PHE A 311 -9.59 10.21 10.15
C PHE A 311 -8.61 11.12 9.41
N VAL A 312 -9.14 12.05 8.60
CA VAL A 312 -8.33 12.87 7.70
C VAL A 312 -7.78 14.13 8.37
N SER A 313 -6.59 14.57 7.97
CA SER A 313 -6.00 15.81 8.47
C SER A 313 -6.75 17.02 7.93
N SER A 314 -6.93 18.05 8.77
CA SER A 314 -7.45 19.36 8.32
C SER A 314 -6.47 20.12 7.44
N LYS A 315 -5.17 19.83 7.56
CA LYS A 315 -4.09 20.48 6.78
C LYS A 315 -3.76 19.74 5.49
N GLY A 316 -4.31 18.54 5.30
CA GLY A 316 -4.02 17.70 4.14
C GLY A 316 -2.59 17.14 4.15
N ARG A 317 -2.01 16.83 5.31
CA ARG A 317 -0.66 16.24 5.41
C ARG A 317 -0.61 15.07 6.38
N CYS A 318 0.36 14.18 6.20
CA CYS A 318 0.75 13.19 7.20
C CYS A 318 1.97 13.72 7.97
N GLU A 319 1.73 14.43 9.08
CA GLU A 319 2.79 15.00 9.94
C GLU A 319 3.46 13.91 10.81
N SER A 320 4.04 12.89 10.16
CA SER A 320 4.60 11.68 10.78
C SER A 320 5.65 12.03 11.83
N PHE A 321 5.32 11.83 13.11
CA PHE A 321 6.13 12.21 14.28
C PHE A 321 6.37 13.71 14.46
N GLY A 322 5.72 14.54 13.64
CA GLY A 322 5.76 15.99 13.71
C GLY A 322 4.73 16.57 14.68
N GLN A 323 4.94 17.82 15.06
CA GLN A 323 3.99 18.57 15.87
C GLN A 323 2.73 18.93 15.07
N GLY A 324 1.57 18.80 15.70
CA GLY A 324 0.31 19.33 15.18
C GLY A 324 -0.52 18.36 14.32
N GLY A 325 -0.11 17.09 14.25
CA GLY A 325 -0.80 16.06 13.49
C GLY A 325 -2.20 15.76 14.03
N ASP A 326 -3.23 15.99 13.21
CA ASP A 326 -4.66 15.85 13.58
C ASP A 326 -5.40 14.76 12.79
N GLY A 327 -4.69 14.02 11.94
CA GLY A 327 -5.22 13.02 11.02
C GLY A 327 -4.19 12.70 9.94
N TYR A 328 -4.53 11.83 8.99
CA TYR A 328 -3.68 11.56 7.82
C TYR A 328 -4.28 12.16 6.55
N VAL A 329 -3.49 12.29 5.47
CA VAL A 329 -4.03 12.62 4.14
C VAL A 329 -4.10 11.34 3.29
N PRO A 330 -5.23 11.03 2.62
CA PRO A 330 -5.32 9.82 1.79
C PRO A 330 -4.32 9.87 0.64
N GLY A 331 -3.73 8.72 0.31
CA GLY A 331 -2.84 8.54 -0.83
C GLY A 331 -3.32 7.40 -1.72
N GLU A 332 -3.09 7.51 -3.02
CA GLU A 332 -3.22 6.42 -3.97
C GLU A 332 -1.88 5.69 -4.11
N GLY A 333 -1.90 4.46 -4.61
CA GLY A 333 -0.68 3.71 -4.87
C GLY A 333 -0.97 2.30 -5.34
N VAL A 334 -0.08 1.79 -6.19
CA VAL A 334 -0.04 0.37 -6.55
C VAL A 334 1.41 -0.09 -6.48
N GLY A 335 1.65 -1.26 -5.92
CA GLY A 335 2.99 -1.85 -5.87
C GLY A 335 2.94 -3.35 -5.71
N ALA A 336 3.98 -4.01 -6.19
CA ALA A 336 4.15 -5.45 -6.07
C ALA A 336 5.64 -5.84 -5.97
N VAL A 337 5.90 -6.96 -5.31
CA VAL A 337 7.20 -7.62 -5.24
C VAL A 337 7.08 -9.08 -5.67
N LEU A 338 8.10 -9.58 -6.37
CA LEU A 338 8.25 -11.01 -6.66
C LEU A 338 9.18 -11.64 -5.63
N LEU A 339 8.67 -12.66 -4.94
CA LEU A 339 9.31 -13.34 -3.81
C LEU A 339 9.72 -14.77 -4.20
N LYS A 340 10.91 -15.17 -3.74
CA LYS A 340 11.51 -16.47 -4.03
C LYS A 340 12.39 -16.95 -2.87
N PRO A 341 12.53 -18.25 -2.60
CA PRO A 341 13.54 -18.73 -1.66
C PRO A 341 14.93 -18.18 -2.03
N LYS A 342 15.66 -17.63 -1.05
CA LYS A 342 16.97 -16.99 -1.27
C LYS A 342 17.97 -17.93 -1.94
N SER A 343 18.02 -19.18 -1.50
CA SER A 343 18.90 -20.20 -2.08
C SER A 343 18.64 -20.40 -3.58
N GLN A 344 17.37 -20.47 -3.97
CA GLN A 344 16.97 -20.60 -5.37
C GLN A 344 17.25 -19.31 -6.16
N ALA A 345 17.01 -18.14 -5.56
CA ALA A 345 17.33 -16.86 -6.20
C ALA A 345 18.82 -16.72 -6.54
N ILE A 346 19.69 -17.17 -5.63
CA ILE A 346 21.15 -17.22 -5.85
C ILE A 346 21.49 -18.23 -6.96
N ALA A 347 20.92 -19.43 -6.90
CA ALA A 347 21.16 -20.48 -7.89
C ALA A 347 20.77 -20.05 -9.31
N ASP A 348 19.64 -19.34 -9.44
CA ASP A 348 19.10 -18.91 -10.73
C ASP A 348 19.75 -17.62 -11.27
N GLY A 349 20.66 -17.02 -10.49
CA GLY A 349 21.36 -15.78 -10.87
C GLY A 349 20.44 -14.56 -10.92
N ASP A 350 19.44 -14.53 -10.04
CA ASP A 350 18.47 -13.44 -9.95
C ASP A 350 19.12 -12.15 -9.41
N HIS A 351 18.59 -11.01 -9.83
CA HIS A 351 18.85 -9.77 -9.12
C HIS A 351 18.11 -9.80 -7.78
N ILE A 352 18.79 -9.49 -6.67
CA ILE A 352 18.18 -9.50 -5.34
C ILE A 352 18.20 -8.08 -4.77
N TYR A 353 17.01 -7.52 -4.53
CA TYR A 353 16.86 -6.19 -3.93
C TYR A 353 17.08 -6.20 -2.41
N GLY A 354 16.70 -7.29 -1.74
CA GLY A 354 16.81 -7.46 -0.30
C GLY A 354 16.29 -8.82 0.14
N ILE A 355 16.59 -9.19 1.39
CA ILE A 355 16.20 -10.46 2.00
C ILE A 355 15.19 -10.20 3.11
N ILE A 356 14.00 -10.81 3.01
CA ILE A 356 13.03 -10.83 4.11
C ILE A 356 13.52 -11.85 5.13
N LYS A 357 13.93 -11.35 6.30
CA LYS A 357 14.45 -12.17 7.41
C LYS A 357 13.34 -12.72 8.30
N GLY A 358 12.24 -11.99 8.41
CA GLY A 358 11.11 -12.37 9.24
C GLY A 358 9.88 -11.51 9.01
N THR A 359 8.72 -12.09 9.23
CA THR A 359 7.41 -11.44 9.07
C THR A 359 6.47 -11.95 10.16
N GLU A 360 5.65 -11.10 10.74
CA GLU A 360 4.61 -11.50 11.69
C GLU A 360 3.37 -10.64 11.56
N ILE A 361 2.22 -11.23 11.89
CA ILE A 361 0.94 -10.54 12.02
C ILE A 361 0.23 -10.85 13.34
N ASN A 362 -0.57 -9.93 13.88
CA ASN A 362 -1.52 -10.18 14.97
C ASN A 362 -2.71 -9.22 14.94
N HIS A 363 -3.50 -9.22 16.02
CA HIS A 363 -4.61 -8.30 16.23
C HIS A 363 -4.46 -7.53 17.55
N GLY A 364 -4.93 -6.28 17.58
CA GLY A 364 -4.90 -5.41 18.76
C GLY A 364 -5.76 -5.87 19.94
N GLY A 365 -6.68 -6.80 19.69
CA GLY A 365 -7.64 -7.32 20.66
C GLY A 365 -8.65 -6.27 21.12
N LYS A 366 -9.22 -6.43 22.31
CA LYS A 366 -10.18 -5.48 22.88
C LYS A 366 -9.47 -4.20 23.36
N THR A 367 -9.84 -3.05 22.82
CA THR A 367 -9.38 -1.70 23.23
C THR A 367 -10.58 -0.83 23.66
N SER A 368 -10.32 0.44 24.04
CA SER A 368 -11.36 1.39 24.47
C SER A 368 -12.31 1.82 23.34
N GLY A 369 -11.88 1.69 22.08
CA GLY A 369 -12.67 1.94 20.88
C GLY A 369 -12.18 1.09 19.72
N TYR A 370 -13.04 0.82 18.73
CA TYR A 370 -12.72 -0.09 17.62
C TYR A 370 -11.45 0.30 16.86
N SER A 371 -11.26 1.60 16.60
CA SER A 371 -10.11 2.16 15.88
C SER A 371 -8.91 2.52 16.77
N VAL A 372 -8.97 2.22 18.06
CA VAL A 372 -7.91 2.58 19.00
C VAL A 372 -6.79 1.53 18.96
N PRO A 373 -5.53 1.90 18.65
CA PRO A 373 -4.42 0.96 18.60
C PRO A 373 -4.01 0.45 19.99
N ASN A 374 -3.27 -0.66 20.02
CA ASN A 374 -2.77 -1.28 21.24
C ASN A 374 -1.22 -1.37 21.21
N PRO A 375 -0.50 -0.54 22.00
CA PRO A 375 0.96 -0.54 21.99
C PRO A 375 1.57 -1.89 22.40
N ASN A 376 0.91 -2.64 23.29
CA ASN A 376 1.40 -3.95 23.73
C ASN A 376 1.24 -5.02 22.63
N ALA A 377 0.18 -4.92 21.80
CA ALA A 377 0.03 -5.81 20.64
C ALA A 377 1.03 -5.47 19.53
N GLN A 378 1.32 -4.19 19.32
CA GLN A 378 2.37 -3.75 18.40
C GLN A 378 3.74 -4.27 18.87
N ALA A 379 4.10 -4.07 20.14
CA ALA A 379 5.32 -4.63 20.73
C ALA A 379 5.40 -6.15 20.58
N SER A 380 4.27 -6.85 20.75
CA SER A 380 4.18 -8.30 20.58
C SER A 380 4.40 -8.78 19.15
N VAL A 381 3.87 -8.09 18.13
CA VAL A 381 4.13 -8.49 16.73
C VAL A 381 5.58 -8.26 16.36
N ILE A 382 6.15 -7.11 16.75
CA ILE A 382 7.54 -6.74 16.48
C ILE A 382 8.51 -7.71 17.20
N GLY A 383 8.32 -7.94 18.50
CA GLY A 383 9.16 -8.85 19.28
C GLY A 383 9.09 -10.31 18.82
N ARG A 384 7.95 -10.76 18.28
CA ARG A 384 7.86 -12.10 17.66
C ARG A 384 8.70 -12.19 16.39
N VAL A 385 8.76 -11.15 15.55
CA VAL A 385 9.64 -11.14 14.38
C VAL A 385 11.09 -11.29 14.82
N PHE A 386 11.53 -10.49 15.80
CA PHE A 386 12.90 -10.54 16.33
C PHE A 386 13.26 -11.91 16.86
N LYS A 387 12.37 -12.50 17.67
CA LYS A 387 12.55 -13.83 18.23
C LYS A 387 12.59 -14.92 17.15
N ASN A 388 11.61 -14.94 16.24
CA ASN A 388 11.44 -16.01 15.26
C ASN A 388 12.50 -15.95 14.15
N ALA A 389 12.97 -14.75 13.81
CA ALA A 389 14.04 -14.54 12.84
C ALA A 389 15.45 -14.55 13.46
N GLY A 390 15.57 -14.67 14.79
CA GLY A 390 16.86 -14.63 15.48
C GLY A 390 17.62 -13.30 15.31
N ILE A 391 16.89 -12.18 15.24
CA ILE A 391 17.47 -10.85 15.00
C ILE A 391 17.60 -10.11 16.33
N ASP A 392 18.82 -9.67 16.64
CA ASP A 392 19.05 -8.69 17.70
C ASP A 392 18.57 -7.30 17.22
N PRO A 393 17.58 -6.67 17.87
CA PRO A 393 17.04 -5.36 17.47
C PRO A 393 18.10 -4.26 17.42
N ARG A 394 19.20 -4.41 18.17
CA ARG A 394 20.31 -3.45 18.16
C ARG A 394 21.01 -3.34 16.79
N THR A 395 20.83 -4.36 15.95
CA THR A 395 21.37 -4.41 14.57
C THR A 395 20.45 -3.74 13.54
N ILE A 396 19.23 -3.35 13.93
CA ILE A 396 18.29 -2.65 13.05
C ILE A 396 18.63 -1.16 13.06
N SER A 397 18.98 -0.62 11.89
CA SER A 397 19.42 0.78 11.75
C SER A 397 18.40 1.70 11.10
N TYR A 398 17.31 1.15 10.56
CA TYR A 398 16.20 1.93 10.03
C TYR A 398 14.85 1.32 10.38
N LEU A 399 13.86 2.14 10.69
CA LEU A 399 12.45 1.76 10.72
C LEU A 399 11.63 2.59 9.74
N GLU A 400 10.93 1.89 8.86
CA GLU A 400 9.82 2.44 8.09
C GLU A 400 8.54 2.22 8.91
N ALA A 401 8.11 3.26 9.60
CA ALA A 401 6.99 3.20 10.51
C ALA A 401 5.64 3.22 9.79
N HIS A 402 4.58 2.86 10.51
CA HIS A 402 3.23 3.14 10.04
C HIS A 402 2.99 4.65 9.98
N GLY A 403 3.38 5.43 11.00
CA GLY A 403 3.56 6.88 10.95
C GLY A 403 2.40 7.62 10.29
N THR A 404 1.22 7.59 10.90
CA THR A 404 0.00 8.24 10.36
C THR A 404 0.00 9.75 10.53
N GLY A 405 0.88 10.31 11.36
CA GLY A 405 0.87 11.74 11.67
C GLY A 405 -0.29 12.13 12.57
N THR A 406 -0.69 11.25 13.50
CA THR A 406 -1.76 11.55 14.46
C THR A 406 -1.16 11.87 15.84
N SER A 407 -1.76 12.84 16.53
CA SER A 407 -1.30 13.32 17.84
C SER A 407 -1.11 12.22 18.89
N LEU A 408 -1.87 11.12 18.79
CA LEU A 408 -1.85 10.00 19.73
C LEU A 408 -1.42 8.67 19.13
N GLY A 409 -1.70 8.40 17.85
CA GLY A 409 -1.29 7.15 17.20
C GLY A 409 0.22 7.04 17.07
N ASP A 410 0.90 8.14 16.74
CA ASP A 410 2.37 8.17 16.60
C ASP A 410 3.08 7.92 17.95
N PRO A 411 2.70 8.56 19.08
CA PRO A 411 3.19 8.16 20.40
C PRO A 411 2.92 6.68 20.75
N ILE A 412 1.75 6.13 20.38
CA ILE A 412 1.41 4.72 20.65
C ILE A 412 2.35 3.79 19.87
N GLU A 413 2.61 4.10 18.61
CA GLU A 413 3.56 3.35 17.78
C GLU A 413 4.98 3.39 18.36
N ILE A 414 5.49 4.57 18.73
CA ILE A 414 6.82 4.70 19.35
C ILE A 414 6.88 3.93 20.67
N THR A 415 5.80 3.94 21.46
CA THR A 415 5.72 3.16 22.71
C THR A 415 5.82 1.66 22.41
N GLY A 416 5.08 1.16 21.42
CA GLY A 416 5.13 -0.25 21.02
C GLY A 416 6.51 -0.67 20.51
N LEU A 417 7.14 0.17 19.68
CA LEU A 417 8.49 -0.02 19.18
C LEU A 417 9.54 0.00 20.31
N LYS A 418 9.49 1.00 21.19
CA LYS A 418 10.38 1.13 22.35
C LYS A 418 10.32 -0.13 23.21
N LYS A 419 9.12 -0.59 23.57
CA LYS A 419 8.93 -1.83 24.35
C LYS A 419 9.55 -3.07 23.70
N ALA A 420 9.44 -3.20 22.38
CA ALA A 420 10.03 -4.34 21.68
C ALA A 420 11.57 -4.30 21.67
N PHE A 421 12.18 -3.11 21.61
CA PHE A 421 13.64 -2.94 21.59
C PHE A 421 14.26 -3.01 23.00
N GLU A 422 13.61 -2.44 24.01
CA GLU A 422 14.17 -2.33 25.38
C GLU A 422 14.34 -3.67 26.10
N VAL A 423 13.68 -4.73 25.61
CA VAL A 423 13.93 -6.11 26.06
C VAL A 423 15.36 -6.57 25.71
N TYR A 424 15.97 -5.99 24.68
CA TYR A 424 17.25 -6.44 24.12
C TYR A 424 18.39 -5.42 24.31
N THR A 425 18.09 -4.13 24.28
CA THR A 425 19.11 -3.08 24.37
C THR A 425 18.60 -1.85 25.12
N GLN A 426 19.50 -1.20 25.85
CA GLN A 426 19.23 0.09 26.51
C GLN A 426 19.78 1.28 25.71
N ASP A 427 20.46 1.02 24.59
CA ASP A 427 21.01 2.08 23.74
C ASP A 427 19.89 2.96 23.19
N LYS A 428 20.14 4.26 23.17
CA LYS A 428 19.19 5.28 22.70
C LYS A 428 19.71 5.91 21.42
N GLN A 429 18.79 6.45 20.62
CA GLN A 429 19.08 7.29 19.45
C GLN A 429 20.07 6.69 18.43
N PHE A 430 19.99 5.38 18.17
CA PHE A 430 20.87 4.69 17.21
C PHE A 430 20.16 4.26 15.92
N CYS A 431 18.83 4.16 15.92
CA CYS A 431 18.03 3.67 14.82
C CYS A 431 17.28 4.83 14.16
N ALA A 432 17.49 5.06 12.86
CA ALA A 432 16.72 6.08 12.14
C ALA A 432 15.26 5.61 11.97
N ILE A 433 14.29 6.53 12.03
CA ILE A 433 12.88 6.24 11.78
C ILE A 433 12.29 7.25 10.79
N GLY A 434 11.42 6.79 9.91
CA GLY A 434 10.67 7.64 9.00
C GLY A 434 9.40 6.98 8.47
N SER A 435 8.66 7.69 7.64
CA SER A 435 7.46 7.17 6.97
C SER A 435 7.32 7.77 5.58
N ALA A 436 7.14 6.92 4.56
CA ALA A 436 6.83 7.32 3.19
C ALA A 436 5.53 8.12 3.10
N LYS A 437 4.62 7.97 4.08
CA LYS A 437 3.34 8.70 4.11
C LYS A 437 3.53 10.21 4.19
N SER A 438 4.64 10.67 4.75
CA SER A 438 4.99 12.09 4.78
C SER A 438 5.21 12.67 3.37
N ASN A 439 5.58 11.85 2.38
CA ASN A 439 5.78 12.26 0.99
C ASN A 439 4.50 12.08 0.15
N ILE A 440 3.84 10.92 0.26
CA ILE A 440 2.80 10.49 -0.70
C ILE A 440 1.41 10.33 -0.09
N GLY A 441 1.26 10.62 1.21
CA GLY A 441 0.02 10.37 1.94
C GLY A 441 -0.12 8.90 2.33
N HIS A 442 -1.24 8.58 2.99
CA HIS A 442 -1.52 7.23 3.43
C HIS A 442 -2.11 6.41 2.28
N CYS A 443 -1.31 5.57 1.65
CA CYS A 443 -1.75 4.66 0.58
C CYS A 443 -2.64 3.48 1.03
N GLU A 444 -3.30 3.59 2.19
CA GLU A 444 -4.20 2.60 2.81
C GLU A 444 -3.78 1.13 2.58
N SER A 445 -4.51 0.34 1.79
CA SER A 445 -4.19 -1.07 1.49
C SER A 445 -2.81 -1.27 0.87
N ALA A 446 -2.27 -0.27 0.15
CA ALA A 446 -0.94 -0.25 -0.46
C ALA A 446 0.13 0.44 0.40
N ALA A 447 -0.18 0.87 1.63
CA ALA A 447 0.77 1.59 2.48
C ALA A 447 2.00 0.76 2.86
N GLY A 448 1.83 -0.54 3.10
CA GLY A 448 2.94 -1.43 3.44
C GLY A 448 3.90 -1.63 2.26
N ILE A 449 3.37 -1.83 1.05
CA ILE A 449 4.20 -2.05 -0.14
C ILE A 449 4.93 -0.76 -0.55
N ALA A 450 4.32 0.41 -0.39
CA ALA A 450 5.01 1.69 -0.57
C ALA A 450 6.22 1.84 0.38
N GLY A 451 6.05 1.49 1.65
CA GLY A 451 7.13 1.46 2.63
C GLY A 451 8.23 0.44 2.29
N VAL A 452 7.86 -0.76 1.84
CA VAL A 452 8.79 -1.77 1.34
C VAL A 452 9.58 -1.24 0.14
N THR A 453 8.92 -0.65 -0.86
CA THR A 453 9.59 -0.07 -2.03
C THR A 453 10.59 1.01 -1.60
N LYS A 454 10.21 1.92 -0.69
CA LYS A 454 11.13 2.92 -0.13
C LYS A 454 12.35 2.27 0.52
N VAL A 455 12.17 1.26 1.37
CA VAL A 455 13.28 0.55 2.02
C VAL A 455 14.21 -0.11 1.00
N LEU A 456 13.67 -0.80 -0.01
CA LEU A 456 14.49 -1.41 -1.07
C LEU A 456 15.30 -0.38 -1.85
N LEU A 457 14.72 0.79 -2.13
CA LEU A 457 15.41 1.92 -2.77
C LEU A 457 16.51 2.52 -1.87
N GLN A 458 16.28 2.59 -0.55
CA GLN A 458 17.30 2.99 0.41
C GLN A 458 18.44 1.97 0.49
N LEU A 459 18.15 0.67 0.48
CA LEU A 459 19.17 -0.40 0.46
C LEU A 459 20.01 -0.31 -0.82
N LYS A 460 19.34 -0.17 -1.98
CA LYS A 460 19.99 -0.03 -3.30
C LYS A 460 20.93 1.16 -3.36
N THR A 461 20.50 2.32 -2.85
CA THR A 461 21.28 3.56 -2.90
C THR A 461 22.20 3.77 -1.70
N GLN A 462 22.06 2.93 -0.67
CA GLN A 462 22.77 3.05 0.61
C GLN A 462 22.57 4.41 1.28
N LYS A 463 21.37 4.98 1.14
CA LYS A 463 21.00 6.29 1.69
C LYS A 463 19.70 6.21 2.47
N LEU A 464 19.58 7.04 3.50
CA LEU A 464 18.36 7.27 4.27
C LEU A 464 17.67 8.53 3.74
N PHE A 465 16.40 8.41 3.38
CA PHE A 465 15.62 9.52 2.83
C PHE A 465 14.89 10.30 3.94
N PRO A 466 14.71 11.62 3.76
CA PRO A 466 14.02 12.46 4.74
C PRO A 466 12.55 12.04 4.93
N SER A 467 12.10 12.09 6.19
CA SER A 467 10.70 12.00 6.61
C SER A 467 10.19 13.42 6.84
N LEU A 468 9.23 13.85 6.03
CA LEU A 468 8.80 15.25 5.95
C LEU A 468 7.88 15.65 7.12
N HIS A 469 7.71 16.97 7.27
CA HIS A 469 6.77 17.59 8.21
C HIS A 469 7.05 17.25 9.68
N ALA A 470 8.33 17.04 10.00
CA ALA A 470 8.79 16.68 11.32
C ALA A 470 9.94 17.58 11.81
N GLU A 471 10.08 18.79 11.25
CA GLU A 471 11.10 19.76 11.65
C GLU A 471 10.98 20.07 13.15
N THR A 472 9.74 20.27 13.61
CA THR A 472 9.40 20.25 15.03
C THR A 472 8.73 18.94 15.38
N LEU A 473 9.35 18.17 16.28
CA LEU A 473 8.88 16.84 16.68
C LEU A 473 7.64 16.93 17.58
N ASN A 474 6.83 15.87 17.58
CA ASN A 474 5.67 15.72 18.44
C ASN A 474 6.11 15.75 19.93
N PRO A 475 5.65 16.73 20.74
CA PRO A 475 6.08 16.88 22.14
C PRO A 475 5.60 15.75 23.05
N ASN A 476 4.66 14.91 22.61
CA ASN A 476 4.21 13.73 23.35
C ASN A 476 5.16 12.53 23.20
N ILE A 477 6.24 12.67 22.42
CA ILE A 477 7.22 11.63 22.17
C ILE A 477 8.58 12.08 22.71
N ASP A 478 9.07 11.42 23.74
CA ASP A 478 10.40 11.67 24.28
C ASP A 478 11.47 10.87 23.53
N PHE A 479 11.81 11.32 22.31
CA PHE A 479 12.76 10.63 21.44
C PHE A 479 14.15 10.43 22.07
N LYS A 480 14.58 11.33 22.97
CA LYS A 480 15.87 11.21 23.66
C LYS A 480 15.99 9.92 24.46
N ASN A 481 14.86 9.43 24.99
CA ASN A 481 14.77 8.20 25.76
C ASN A 481 14.21 7.02 24.95
N THR A 482 14.37 7.06 23.62
CA THR A 482 14.02 5.96 22.72
C THR A 482 15.24 5.52 21.89
N PRO A 483 15.22 4.32 21.29
CA PRO A 483 16.22 3.94 20.29
C PRO A 483 16.23 4.82 19.03
N PHE A 484 15.21 5.65 18.83
CA PHE A 484 14.87 6.20 17.52
C PHE A 484 15.27 7.67 17.33
N VAL A 485 15.68 8.00 16.10
CA VAL A 485 15.89 9.38 15.64
C VAL A 485 15.13 9.57 14.34
N VAL A 486 14.26 10.59 14.27
CA VAL A 486 13.52 10.88 13.03
C VAL A 486 14.49 11.35 11.96
N GLN A 487 14.48 10.69 10.80
CA GLN A 487 15.36 11.02 9.68
C GLN A 487 14.85 12.31 9.01
N GLN A 488 15.46 13.47 9.30
CA GLN A 488 14.99 14.75 8.74
C GLN A 488 15.64 15.14 7.40
N GLU A 489 16.84 14.64 7.13
CA GLU A 489 17.63 15.01 5.95
C GLU A 489 18.08 13.77 5.18
N LEU A 490 18.49 13.95 3.93
CA LEU A 490 19.14 12.88 3.16
C LEU A 490 20.48 12.53 3.81
N GLY A 491 20.67 11.27 4.22
CA GLY A 491 21.89 10.82 4.89
C GLY A 491 22.47 9.54 4.27
N GLU A 492 23.75 9.27 4.52
CA GLU A 492 24.33 7.96 4.23
C GLU A 492 23.75 6.90 5.16
N TRP A 493 23.34 5.76 4.61
CA TRP A 493 22.97 4.60 5.41
C TRP A 493 24.21 3.75 5.66
N LYS A 494 24.85 3.97 6.80
CA LYS A 494 26.03 3.21 7.20
C LYS A 494 25.63 1.86 7.78
N ARG A 495 26.47 0.84 7.57
CA ARG A 495 26.37 -0.43 8.31
C ARG A 495 26.65 -0.18 9.78
N SER A 496 25.92 -0.88 10.64
CA SER A 496 26.03 -0.66 12.08
C SER A 496 27.17 -1.48 12.66
N MET A 497 28.10 -0.81 13.33
CA MET A 497 29.06 -1.47 14.21
C MET A 497 28.39 -1.68 15.57
N VAL A 498 28.12 -2.94 15.93
CA VAL A 498 27.44 -3.29 17.18
C VAL A 498 28.37 -4.13 18.05
N GLN A 499 28.42 -3.81 19.35
CA GLN A 499 29.11 -4.64 20.33
C GLN A 499 28.13 -5.68 20.89
N ILE A 500 28.36 -6.95 20.58
CA ILE A 500 27.58 -8.08 21.14
C ILE A 500 28.57 -9.03 21.81
N ASN A 501 28.32 -9.40 23.06
CA ASN A 501 29.20 -10.26 23.87
C ASN A 501 30.66 -9.77 24.00
N GLY A 502 30.89 -8.45 23.94
CA GLY A 502 32.21 -7.85 24.08
C GLY A 502 32.96 -7.61 22.77
N GLU A 503 32.50 -8.15 21.64
CA GLU A 503 33.14 -8.00 20.32
C GLU A 503 32.38 -7.01 19.43
N HIS A 504 33.11 -6.14 18.73
CA HIS A 504 32.55 -5.23 17.74
C HIS A 504 32.45 -5.94 16.38
N GLN A 505 31.23 -6.04 15.86
CA GLN A 505 30.96 -6.63 14.55
C GLN A 505 30.18 -5.66 13.67
N GLU A 506 30.54 -5.60 12.39
CA GLU A 506 29.75 -4.90 11.37
C GLU A 506 28.53 -5.75 11.00
N TYR A 507 27.34 -5.15 11.09
CA TYR A 507 26.10 -5.78 10.67
C TYR A 507 25.59 -5.20 9.35
N PRO A 508 25.00 -6.04 8.48
CA PRO A 508 24.32 -5.57 7.27
C PRO A 508 23.23 -4.55 7.62
N ARG A 509 22.91 -3.67 6.66
CA ARG A 509 21.76 -2.77 6.73
C ARG A 509 20.49 -3.59 6.91
N ARG A 510 19.79 -3.34 8.02
CA ARG A 510 18.52 -3.98 8.36
C ARG A 510 17.49 -2.91 8.63
N ALA A 511 16.30 -3.10 8.06
CA ALA A 511 15.15 -2.27 8.30
C ALA A 511 13.96 -3.08 8.80
N GLY A 512 13.27 -2.57 9.81
CA GLY A 512 11.93 -3.01 10.17
C GLY A 512 10.87 -2.15 9.48
N ILE A 513 9.78 -2.75 9.03
CA ILE A 513 8.66 -2.07 8.38
C ILE A 513 7.38 -2.44 9.12
N SER A 514 6.64 -1.43 9.57
CA SER A 514 5.39 -1.61 10.32
C SER A 514 4.18 -1.15 9.50
N SER A 515 3.07 -1.89 9.57
CA SER A 515 1.78 -1.38 9.15
C SER A 515 0.66 -1.87 10.06
N PHE A 516 -0.20 -0.95 10.49
CA PHE A 516 -1.24 -1.19 11.48
C PHE A 516 -2.60 -0.78 10.93
N GLY A 517 -3.48 -1.75 10.71
CA GLY A 517 -4.85 -1.52 10.26
C GLY A 517 -5.69 -0.87 11.36
N ALA A 518 -6.54 0.09 11.00
CA ALA A 518 -7.41 0.79 11.96
C ALA A 518 -8.29 -0.19 12.75
N GLY A 519 -8.74 -1.29 12.15
CA GLY A 519 -9.52 -2.34 12.82
C GLY A 519 -8.74 -3.18 13.84
N GLY A 520 -7.40 -3.01 13.91
CA GLY A 520 -6.52 -3.68 14.87
C GLY A 520 -5.57 -4.71 14.29
N ALA A 521 -5.63 -5.00 12.98
CA ALA A 521 -4.73 -5.96 12.33
C ALA A 521 -3.32 -5.37 12.14
N ASN A 522 -2.32 -5.92 12.83
CA ASN A 522 -0.94 -5.42 12.78
C ASN A 522 -0.05 -6.36 11.97
N ALA A 523 0.89 -5.79 11.23
CA ALA A 523 1.93 -6.52 10.51
C ALA A 523 3.30 -5.86 10.73
N HIS A 524 4.34 -6.67 10.84
CA HIS A 524 5.73 -6.21 10.89
C HIS A 524 6.63 -7.13 10.06
N VAL A 525 7.57 -6.54 9.31
CA VAL A 525 8.51 -7.25 8.44
C VAL A 525 9.92 -6.72 8.66
N VAL A 526 10.93 -7.58 8.68
CA VAL A 526 12.34 -7.18 8.69
C VAL A 526 13.01 -7.55 7.38
N ILE A 527 13.64 -6.57 6.73
CA ILE A 527 14.39 -6.72 5.48
C ILE A 527 15.87 -6.38 5.72
N GLU A 528 16.76 -7.20 5.17
CA GLU A 528 18.21 -7.05 5.20
C GLU A 528 18.77 -6.81 3.78
N GLU A 529 19.84 -6.02 3.65
CA GLU A 529 20.55 -5.91 2.38
C GLU A 529 21.12 -7.29 1.96
N TYR A 530 21.06 -7.58 0.65
CA TYR A 530 21.78 -8.72 0.11
C TYR A 530 23.22 -8.32 -0.18
N ILE A 531 24.18 -8.97 0.49
CA ILE A 531 25.60 -8.84 0.22
C ILE A 531 26.01 -10.05 -0.63
N PRO A 532 26.33 -9.87 -1.91
CA PRO A 532 26.82 -10.96 -2.74
C PRO A 532 28.10 -11.53 -2.12
N PRO A 533 28.30 -12.86 -2.10
CA PRO A 533 29.61 -13.40 -1.73
C PRO A 533 30.69 -12.80 -2.65
N ASP A 534 31.90 -12.60 -2.13
CA ASP A 534 33.10 -12.17 -2.86
C ASP A 534 33.53 -13.27 -3.85
N GLU A 535 32.68 -13.56 -4.84
CA GLU A 535 32.99 -14.40 -5.96
C GLU A 535 33.24 -13.49 -7.16
N THR A 536 34.52 -13.44 -7.55
CA THR A 536 34.99 -12.96 -8.85
C THR A 536 34.47 -13.89 -9.96
N ARG A 537 33.15 -13.93 -10.14
CA ARG A 537 32.53 -14.72 -11.20
C ARG A 537 33.08 -14.20 -12.54
N PRO A 538 33.55 -15.08 -13.44
CA PRO A 538 34.14 -14.65 -14.69
C PRO A 538 33.12 -13.83 -15.49
N GLN A 539 33.39 -12.53 -15.66
CA GLN A 539 32.56 -11.66 -16.49
C GLN A 539 32.71 -12.06 -17.95
N ILE A 540 31.60 -12.28 -18.64
CA ILE A 540 31.59 -12.46 -20.09
C ILE A 540 31.97 -11.12 -20.72
N LYS A 541 33.17 -11.05 -21.28
CA LYS A 541 33.64 -9.86 -21.99
C LYS A 541 32.98 -9.78 -23.36
N ILE A 542 32.28 -8.68 -23.60
CA ILE A 542 31.76 -8.32 -24.91
C ILE A 542 32.86 -7.60 -25.69
N THR A 543 33.09 -8.06 -26.93
CA THR A 543 34.05 -7.47 -27.86
C THR A 543 33.49 -7.50 -29.27
N PRO A 544 34.07 -6.81 -30.26
CA PRO A 544 33.63 -6.95 -31.65
C PRO A 544 33.72 -8.40 -32.19
N GLN A 545 34.61 -9.23 -31.64
CA GLN A 545 34.75 -10.65 -32.00
C GLN A 545 33.79 -11.57 -31.22
N ASN A 546 33.27 -11.10 -30.08
CA ASN A 546 32.25 -11.75 -29.26
C ASN A 546 31.16 -10.73 -28.90
N PRO A 547 30.34 -10.28 -29.88
CA PRO A 547 29.40 -9.19 -29.68
C PRO A 547 28.20 -9.62 -28.84
N ALA A 548 27.56 -8.66 -28.20
CA ALA A 548 26.27 -8.83 -27.54
C ALA A 548 25.13 -8.78 -28.56
N ILE A 549 24.09 -9.58 -28.32
CA ILE A 549 22.86 -9.58 -29.09
C ILE A 549 21.78 -8.89 -28.25
N ILE A 550 21.44 -7.65 -28.60
CA ILE A 550 20.37 -6.90 -27.94
C ILE A 550 19.07 -7.13 -28.70
N VAL A 551 18.01 -7.49 -27.99
CA VAL A 551 16.68 -7.72 -28.58
C VAL A 551 15.64 -6.87 -27.86
N LEU A 552 14.70 -6.33 -28.61
CA LEU A 552 13.53 -5.62 -28.10
C LEU A 552 12.30 -6.08 -28.87
N SER A 553 11.15 -6.15 -28.20
CA SER A 553 9.90 -6.46 -28.87
C SER A 553 8.70 -5.84 -28.20
N ALA A 554 7.73 -5.45 -29.02
CA ALA A 554 6.47 -4.89 -28.55
C ALA A 554 5.28 -5.32 -29.41
N LYS A 555 4.06 -5.02 -28.94
CA LYS A 555 2.82 -5.34 -29.66
C LYS A 555 2.70 -4.58 -31.00
N ASN A 556 3.31 -3.40 -31.10
CA ASN A 556 3.27 -2.53 -32.28
C ASN A 556 4.51 -1.62 -32.35
N GLU A 557 4.67 -0.93 -33.50
CA GLU A 557 5.87 -0.12 -33.80
C GLU A 557 6.03 1.06 -32.84
N GLU A 558 4.92 1.70 -32.45
CA GLU A 558 4.95 2.86 -31.56
C GLU A 558 5.50 2.46 -30.18
N ARG A 559 5.02 1.34 -29.64
CA ARG A 559 5.49 0.78 -28.37
C ARG A 559 6.94 0.32 -28.45
N LEU A 560 7.39 -0.23 -29.58
CA LEU A 560 8.78 -0.62 -29.78
C LEU A 560 9.72 0.60 -29.78
N LYS A 561 9.31 1.71 -30.41
CA LYS A 561 10.07 2.97 -30.36
C LYS A 561 10.11 3.53 -28.95
N GLU A 562 9.02 3.44 -28.19
CA GLU A 562 8.99 3.90 -26.81
C GLU A 562 9.90 3.06 -25.90
N GLN A 563 9.89 1.74 -26.04
CA GLN A 563 10.85 0.87 -25.33
C GLN A 563 12.30 1.27 -25.64
N ALA A 564 12.62 1.54 -26.91
CA ALA A 564 13.96 1.98 -27.30
C ALA A 564 14.35 3.31 -26.65
N ARG A 565 13.42 4.28 -26.55
CA ARG A 565 13.66 5.56 -25.83
C ARG A 565 13.92 5.33 -24.35
N GLN A 566 13.07 4.55 -23.68
CA GLN A 566 13.24 4.25 -22.26
C GLN A 566 14.57 3.55 -21.97
N LEU A 567 15.01 2.64 -22.85
CA LEU A 567 16.31 2.00 -22.72
C LEU A 567 17.48 2.98 -22.90
N ILE A 568 17.39 3.89 -23.88
CA ILE A 568 18.38 4.97 -24.05
C ILE A 568 18.48 5.83 -22.78
N ASP A 569 17.34 6.21 -22.21
CA ASP A 569 17.29 7.07 -21.02
C ASP A 569 17.92 6.37 -19.81
N VAL A 570 17.59 5.09 -19.58
CA VAL A 570 18.17 4.32 -18.48
C VAL A 570 19.67 4.06 -18.64
N ILE A 571 20.17 3.86 -19.87
CA ILE A 571 21.61 3.74 -20.11
C ILE A 571 22.36 4.97 -19.61
N LYS A 572 21.79 6.17 -19.82
CA LYS A 572 22.38 7.45 -19.37
C LYS A 572 22.19 7.66 -17.87
N GLU A 573 20.96 7.51 -17.37
CA GLU A 573 20.62 7.84 -15.98
C GLU A 573 21.29 6.91 -14.96
N ARG A 574 21.48 5.64 -15.31
CA ARG A 574 22.12 4.64 -14.43
C ARG A 574 23.59 4.40 -14.74
N GLU A 575 24.18 5.20 -15.64
CA GLU A 575 25.59 5.06 -16.07
C GLU A 575 25.94 3.60 -16.47
N ILE A 576 25.06 2.95 -17.24
CA ILE A 576 25.29 1.57 -17.71
C ILE A 576 26.55 1.56 -18.56
N SER A 577 27.47 0.66 -18.22
CA SER A 577 28.78 0.56 -18.88
C SER A 577 28.92 -0.77 -19.65
N ASP A 578 30.03 -0.92 -20.38
CA ASP A 578 30.36 -2.17 -21.08
C ASP A 578 30.43 -3.39 -20.12
N HIS A 579 30.68 -3.18 -18.83
CA HIS A 579 30.64 -4.24 -17.81
C HIS A 579 29.25 -4.85 -17.61
N ASN A 580 28.19 -4.12 -17.95
CA ASN A 580 26.80 -4.55 -17.79
C ASN A 580 26.21 -5.11 -19.09
N LEU A 581 26.91 -5.00 -20.22
CA LEU A 581 26.34 -5.27 -21.54
C LEU A 581 25.89 -6.74 -21.71
N ALA A 582 26.64 -7.69 -21.13
CA ALA A 582 26.26 -9.10 -21.15
C ALA A 582 24.99 -9.38 -20.33
N ASP A 583 24.88 -8.78 -19.13
CA ASP A 583 23.70 -8.90 -18.25
C ASP A 583 22.47 -8.24 -18.88
N MET A 584 22.66 -7.07 -19.52
CA MET A 584 21.60 -6.37 -20.25
C MET A 584 21.09 -7.20 -21.43
N ALA A 585 22.00 -7.72 -22.27
CA ALA A 585 21.65 -8.59 -23.39
C ALA A 585 20.87 -9.82 -22.91
N TYR A 586 21.38 -10.49 -21.89
CA TYR A 586 20.76 -11.69 -21.34
C TYR A 586 19.37 -11.40 -20.77
N THR A 587 19.20 -10.35 -19.97
CA THR A 587 17.90 -9.97 -19.40
C THR A 587 16.87 -9.68 -20.50
N LEU A 588 17.26 -8.97 -21.57
CA LEU A 588 16.36 -8.69 -22.69
C LEU A 588 16.00 -9.94 -23.50
N GLN A 589 16.89 -10.94 -23.53
CA GLN A 589 16.67 -12.20 -24.24
C GLN A 589 15.78 -13.18 -23.49
N VAL A 590 16.01 -13.38 -22.18
CA VAL A 590 15.31 -14.41 -21.39
C VAL A 590 14.25 -13.85 -20.44
N GLY A 591 14.26 -12.55 -20.19
CA GLY A 591 13.36 -11.89 -19.25
C GLY A 591 12.28 -11.05 -19.92
N ARG A 592 12.11 -11.15 -21.24
CA ARG A 592 11.11 -10.42 -22.03
C ARG A 592 10.42 -11.36 -23.01
N GLU A 593 9.11 -11.22 -23.14
CA GLU A 593 8.34 -11.99 -24.11
C GLU A 593 8.62 -11.50 -25.53
N GLY A 594 8.91 -12.43 -26.46
CA GLY A 594 9.12 -12.10 -27.86
C GLY A 594 7.82 -11.74 -28.58
N MET A 595 7.46 -10.46 -28.60
CA MET A 595 6.20 -9.93 -29.16
C MET A 595 6.23 -9.77 -30.70
N GLU A 596 5.18 -9.17 -31.25
CA GLU A 596 4.86 -9.12 -32.68
C GLU A 596 5.81 -8.25 -33.52
N GLU A 597 6.18 -7.07 -33.01
CA GLU A 597 7.18 -6.18 -33.61
C GLU A 597 8.52 -6.40 -32.91
N ARG A 598 9.57 -6.68 -33.67
CA ARG A 598 10.86 -7.12 -33.14
C ARG A 598 12.02 -6.30 -33.71
N LEU A 599 12.97 -5.95 -32.84
CA LEU A 599 14.23 -5.28 -33.16
C LEU A 599 15.39 -6.07 -32.57
N GLY A 600 16.40 -6.37 -33.37
CA GLY A 600 17.63 -7.02 -32.95
C GLY A 600 18.87 -6.20 -33.33
N LEU A 601 19.83 -6.08 -32.43
CA LEU A 601 21.10 -5.38 -32.63
C LEU A 601 22.28 -6.31 -32.31
N ILE A 602 23.33 -6.27 -33.12
CA ILE A 602 24.63 -6.86 -32.78
C ILE A 602 25.56 -5.72 -32.39
N THR A 603 26.11 -5.73 -31.17
CA THR A 603 26.89 -4.60 -30.63
C THR A 603 28.11 -5.05 -29.84
N GLY A 604 29.23 -4.37 -30.02
CA GLY A 604 30.46 -4.58 -29.27
C GLY A 604 30.63 -3.68 -28.03
N SER A 605 29.76 -2.67 -27.84
CA SER A 605 29.82 -1.74 -26.70
C SER A 605 28.46 -1.10 -26.39
N ILE A 606 28.30 -0.54 -25.19
CA ILE A 606 27.09 0.18 -24.77
C ILE A 606 26.86 1.44 -25.60
N LYS A 607 27.94 2.09 -26.05
CA LYS A 607 27.88 3.26 -26.93
C LYS A 607 27.25 2.91 -28.28
N GLU A 608 27.63 1.75 -28.84
CA GLU A 608 27.02 1.24 -30.07
C GLU A 608 25.52 0.93 -29.90
N VAL A 609 25.11 0.41 -28.73
CA VAL A 609 23.70 0.21 -28.41
C VAL A 609 22.96 1.54 -28.44
N GLU A 610 23.47 2.55 -27.74
CA GLU A 610 22.86 3.88 -27.67
C GLU A 610 22.75 4.53 -29.07
N GLU A 611 23.81 4.47 -29.87
CA GLU A 611 23.83 5.01 -31.23
C GLU A 611 22.82 4.31 -32.14
N LYS A 612 22.79 2.97 -32.16
CA LYS A 612 21.85 2.20 -33.00
C LYS A 612 20.40 2.42 -32.57
N LEU A 613 20.11 2.48 -31.27
CA LEU A 613 18.76 2.77 -30.78
C LEU A 613 18.31 4.20 -31.14
N LYS A 614 19.18 5.21 -31.02
CA LYS A 614 18.85 6.59 -31.43
C LYS A 614 18.47 6.67 -32.91
N ARG A 615 19.26 6.03 -33.78
CA ARG A 615 19.01 5.99 -35.23
C ARG A 615 17.73 5.23 -35.56
N PHE A 616 17.45 4.13 -34.86
CA PHE A 616 16.16 3.42 -34.96
C PHE A 616 14.98 4.31 -34.57
N VAL A 617 15.07 5.03 -33.45
CA VAL A 617 14.03 5.97 -33.01
C VAL A 617 13.83 7.11 -34.02
N ALA A 618 14.90 7.57 -34.67
CA ALA A 618 14.86 8.57 -35.73
C ALA A 618 14.27 8.05 -37.06
N GLY A 619 14.05 6.74 -37.19
CA GLY A 619 13.47 6.13 -38.39
C GLY A 619 14.46 5.89 -39.53
N GLU A 620 15.75 5.82 -39.25
CA GLU A 620 16.76 5.48 -40.25
C GLU A 620 16.65 4.00 -40.68
N GLU A 621 16.82 3.73 -41.97
CA GLU A 621 16.80 2.38 -42.55
C GLU A 621 18.19 1.93 -43.05
N GLY A 622 18.35 0.64 -43.35
CA GLY A 622 19.58 0.10 -43.94
C GLY A 622 20.80 0.13 -43.01
N MET A 623 20.58 0.15 -41.70
CA MET A 623 21.66 0.14 -40.71
C MET A 623 22.33 -1.23 -40.63
N ASN A 624 23.67 -1.25 -40.68
CA ASN A 624 24.45 -2.46 -40.46
C ASN A 624 24.19 -3.04 -39.06
N ASP A 625 24.05 -4.36 -38.97
CA ASP A 625 23.86 -5.08 -37.72
C ASP A 625 22.62 -4.68 -36.91
N VAL A 626 21.62 -4.14 -37.60
CA VAL A 626 20.28 -3.85 -37.08
C VAL A 626 19.27 -4.61 -37.90
N TYR A 627 18.44 -5.41 -37.23
CA TYR A 627 17.45 -6.28 -37.84
C TYR A 627 16.08 -5.90 -37.31
N ARG A 628 15.10 -5.72 -38.20
CA ARG A 628 13.72 -5.40 -37.86
C ARG A 628 12.77 -6.34 -38.58
N GLY A 629 11.72 -6.78 -37.89
CA GLY A 629 10.73 -7.67 -38.49
C GLY A 629 9.42 -7.71 -37.71
N GLN A 630 8.41 -8.25 -38.38
CA GLN A 630 7.08 -8.45 -37.82
C GLN A 630 6.67 -9.92 -37.98
N VAL A 631 6.23 -10.54 -36.89
CA VAL A 631 5.89 -11.99 -36.85
C VAL A 631 4.75 -12.33 -37.81
N LYS A 632 3.69 -11.51 -37.84
CA LYS A 632 2.48 -11.78 -38.64
C LYS A 632 2.76 -11.87 -40.15
N ARG A 633 3.73 -11.11 -40.67
CA ARG A 633 4.07 -11.08 -42.11
C ARG A 633 4.81 -12.34 -42.59
N ASN A 634 5.42 -13.09 -41.67
CA ASN A 634 6.32 -14.21 -42.00
C ASN A 634 5.83 -15.56 -41.43
N LYS A 635 4.56 -15.63 -41.00
CA LYS A 635 4.02 -16.80 -40.29
C LYS A 635 3.98 -18.06 -41.18
N GLU A 636 3.64 -17.90 -42.45
CA GLU A 636 3.57 -19.01 -43.42
C GLU A 636 4.96 -19.54 -43.80
N SER A 637 5.96 -18.65 -43.92
CA SER A 637 7.34 -19.04 -44.24
C SER A 637 8.05 -19.71 -43.07
N LEU A 638 7.70 -19.38 -41.82
CA LEU A 638 8.30 -19.96 -40.61
C LEU A 638 7.67 -21.28 -40.15
N ALA A 639 6.40 -21.54 -40.48
CA ALA A 639 5.73 -22.80 -40.14
C ALA A 639 6.43 -24.02 -40.75
N VAL A 640 7.11 -23.83 -41.89
CA VAL A 640 7.91 -24.85 -42.57
C VAL A 640 9.19 -25.19 -41.79
N PHE A 641 9.70 -24.26 -40.97
CA PHE A 641 10.99 -24.36 -40.29
C PHE A 641 10.89 -24.80 -38.83
N ALA A 642 9.77 -24.54 -38.15
CA ALA A 642 9.62 -24.79 -36.70
C ALA A 642 9.43 -26.27 -36.32
N ALA A 643 9.09 -27.14 -37.28
CA ALA A 643 8.79 -28.56 -37.04
C ALA A 643 9.96 -29.51 -37.38
N ASP A 644 11.13 -28.98 -37.75
CA ASP A 644 12.25 -29.76 -38.27
C ASP A 644 13.41 -29.86 -37.25
N GLU A 645 13.77 -31.09 -36.85
CA GLU A 645 14.93 -31.36 -35.99
C GLU A 645 16.26 -30.84 -36.59
N ASP A 646 16.36 -30.79 -37.91
CA ASP A 646 17.55 -30.29 -38.59
C ASP A 646 17.69 -28.78 -38.45
N MET A 647 16.59 -28.05 -38.25
CA MET A 647 16.61 -26.61 -37.95
C MET A 647 17.26 -26.35 -36.57
N ALA A 648 16.90 -27.14 -35.55
CA ALA A 648 17.46 -26.99 -34.21
C ALA A 648 19.00 -27.22 -34.21
N LYS A 649 19.46 -28.27 -34.89
CA LYS A 649 20.90 -28.53 -35.08
C LYS A 649 21.60 -27.41 -35.85
N MET A 650 20.93 -26.83 -36.84
CA MET A 650 21.46 -25.71 -37.63
C MET A 650 21.63 -24.44 -36.79
N ILE A 651 20.66 -24.13 -35.92
CA ILE A 651 20.74 -23.03 -34.95
C ILE A 651 21.92 -23.24 -34.01
N ASP A 652 22.07 -24.44 -33.44
CA ASP A 652 23.20 -24.78 -32.56
C ASP A 652 24.54 -24.62 -33.29
N ALA A 653 24.63 -25.06 -34.54
CA ALA A 653 25.81 -24.88 -35.37
C ALA A 653 26.09 -23.40 -35.72
N TRP A 654 25.05 -22.56 -35.83
CA TRP A 654 25.22 -21.12 -36.06
C TRP A 654 25.68 -20.40 -34.80
N ILE A 655 25.15 -20.76 -33.63
CA ILE A 655 25.60 -20.25 -32.33
C ILE A 655 27.09 -20.60 -32.15
N ALA A 656 27.46 -21.88 -32.32
CA ALA A 656 28.85 -22.33 -32.19
C ALA A 656 29.83 -21.66 -33.18
N LYS A 657 29.33 -21.20 -34.33
CA LYS A 657 30.12 -20.50 -35.37
C LYS A 657 29.99 -18.96 -35.31
N GLY A 658 29.30 -18.41 -34.31
CA GLY A 658 29.10 -16.95 -34.16
C GLY A 658 28.29 -16.30 -35.30
N LYS A 659 27.40 -17.04 -35.97
CA LYS A 659 26.60 -16.55 -37.11
C LYS A 659 25.35 -15.78 -36.67
N TYR A 660 25.52 -14.79 -35.79
CA TYR A 660 24.43 -14.06 -35.13
C TYR A 660 23.51 -13.30 -36.08
N ALA A 661 24.04 -12.81 -37.22
CA ALA A 661 23.25 -12.16 -38.26
C ALA A 661 22.08 -13.04 -38.76
N LYS A 662 22.34 -14.33 -38.99
CA LYS A 662 21.32 -15.29 -39.43
C LYS A 662 20.30 -15.57 -38.32
N LEU A 663 20.80 -15.66 -37.09
CA LEU A 663 19.97 -15.92 -35.92
C LEU A 663 18.97 -14.78 -35.69
N LEU A 664 19.44 -13.53 -35.73
CA LEU A 664 18.60 -12.34 -35.58
C LEU A 664 17.61 -12.18 -36.74
N ASP A 665 18.01 -12.41 -37.98
CA ASP A 665 17.11 -12.33 -39.14
C ASP A 665 15.90 -13.29 -39.00
N LEU A 666 16.11 -14.49 -38.47
CA LEU A 666 15.00 -15.42 -38.19
C LEU A 666 14.20 -15.02 -36.95
N TRP A 667 14.87 -14.56 -35.89
CA TRP A 667 14.20 -14.14 -34.66
C TRP A 667 13.24 -12.97 -34.93
N VAL A 668 13.67 -11.94 -35.66
CA VAL A 668 12.81 -10.78 -35.96
C VAL A 668 11.64 -11.15 -36.87
N LYS A 669 11.76 -12.23 -37.65
CA LYS A 669 10.67 -12.79 -38.45
C LYS A 669 9.69 -13.62 -37.63
N GLY A 670 10.06 -14.05 -36.42
CA GLY A 670 9.17 -14.73 -35.50
C GLY A 670 9.64 -16.11 -35.02
N LEU A 671 10.82 -16.57 -35.43
CA LEU A 671 11.37 -17.81 -34.89
C LEU A 671 11.67 -17.65 -33.39
N ILE A 672 11.35 -18.68 -32.62
CA ILE A 672 11.65 -18.77 -31.19
C ILE A 672 12.76 -19.80 -31.01
N PHE A 673 13.77 -19.47 -30.22
CA PHE A 673 14.81 -20.42 -29.82
C PHE A 673 15.32 -20.05 -28.43
N ASP A 674 15.98 -21.02 -27.80
CA ASP A 674 16.49 -20.89 -26.43
C ASP A 674 17.79 -20.07 -26.41
N TRP A 675 17.69 -18.82 -25.95
CA TRP A 675 18.82 -17.91 -25.78
C TRP A 675 19.86 -18.40 -24.77
N ASN A 676 19.50 -19.30 -23.83
CA ASN A 676 20.46 -19.86 -22.89
C ASN A 676 21.62 -20.59 -23.58
N LYS A 677 21.39 -21.10 -24.80
CA LYS A 677 22.41 -21.79 -25.60
C LYS A 677 23.58 -20.88 -26.00
N LEU A 678 23.44 -19.56 -25.97
CA LEU A 678 24.53 -18.62 -26.25
C LEU A 678 25.61 -18.61 -25.15
N TYR A 679 25.27 -19.03 -23.94
CA TYR A 679 26.10 -18.81 -22.75
C TYR A 679 26.68 -20.09 -22.14
N GLY A 680 26.19 -21.27 -22.56
CA GLY A 680 26.57 -22.55 -21.98
C GLY A 680 26.32 -22.59 -20.46
N ASP A 681 27.31 -23.04 -19.70
CA ASP A 681 27.21 -23.18 -18.24
C ASP A 681 27.41 -21.86 -17.47
N SER A 682 28.01 -20.84 -18.11
CA SER A 682 28.33 -19.55 -17.48
C SER A 682 27.38 -18.47 -17.96
N LYS A 683 26.21 -18.37 -17.32
CA LYS A 683 25.17 -17.40 -17.68
C LYS A 683 25.41 -16.02 -17.05
N PRO A 684 25.13 -14.92 -17.77
CA PRO A 684 25.05 -13.58 -17.19
C PRO A 684 23.97 -13.48 -16.11
N ARG A 685 23.99 -12.41 -15.33
CA ARG A 685 22.98 -12.14 -14.30
C ARG A 685 21.78 -11.43 -14.90
N ARG A 686 20.62 -11.60 -14.25
CA ARG A 686 19.48 -10.73 -14.49
C ARG A 686 19.73 -9.36 -13.87
N MET A 687 19.21 -8.31 -14.50
CA MET A 687 19.26 -6.95 -13.97
C MET A 687 17.96 -6.20 -14.23
N SER A 688 17.65 -5.24 -13.36
CA SER A 688 16.50 -4.34 -13.55
C SER A 688 16.71 -3.46 -14.78
N LEU A 689 15.83 -3.58 -15.76
CA LEU A 689 15.75 -2.77 -16.99
C LEU A 689 14.33 -2.16 -17.10
N PRO A 690 14.12 -1.15 -17.96
CA PRO A 690 12.78 -0.65 -18.26
C PRO A 690 11.79 -1.77 -18.55
N THR A 691 10.57 -1.58 -18.04
CA THR A 691 9.43 -2.47 -18.26
C THR A 691 8.61 -2.00 -19.46
N TYR A 692 7.65 -2.81 -19.89
CA TYR A 692 6.82 -2.54 -21.06
C TYR A 692 6.06 -1.20 -20.96
N PRO A 693 6.17 -0.30 -21.95
CA PRO A 693 5.46 0.97 -21.96
C PRO A 693 4.03 0.80 -22.46
N PHE A 694 3.11 0.37 -21.60
CA PHE A 694 1.69 0.20 -21.92
C PHE A 694 1.08 1.41 -22.65
N ALA A 695 0.12 1.13 -23.55
CA ALA A 695 -0.70 2.16 -24.15
C ALA A 695 -1.48 2.94 -23.07
N LYS A 696 -1.60 4.26 -23.26
CA LYS A 696 -2.20 5.18 -22.28
C LYS A 696 -3.60 5.59 -22.72
N GLU A 697 -4.45 4.60 -22.94
CA GLU A 697 -5.82 4.79 -23.43
C GLU A 697 -6.80 4.91 -22.26
N ARG A 698 -7.71 5.88 -22.33
CA ARG A 698 -8.68 6.14 -21.27
C ARG A 698 -9.83 5.14 -21.31
N TYR A 699 -10.09 4.50 -20.17
CA TYR A 699 -11.21 3.60 -19.90
C TYR A 699 -11.89 3.98 -18.60
N TRP A 700 -13.16 4.42 -18.70
CA TRP A 700 -13.98 4.78 -17.55
C TRP A 700 -15.44 4.55 -17.91
N VAL A 701 -16.28 4.24 -16.92
CA VAL A 701 -17.71 4.08 -17.13
C VAL A 701 -18.28 5.40 -17.68
N SER A 702 -18.90 5.34 -18.85
CA SER A 702 -19.51 6.50 -19.47
C SER A 702 -20.81 6.85 -18.73
N LEU A 703 -20.71 7.81 -17.81
CA LEU A 703 -21.86 8.36 -17.11
C LEU A 703 -22.51 9.52 -17.87
N ILE A 704 -21.81 10.03 -18.90
CA ILE A 704 -22.17 11.24 -19.63
C ILE A 704 -22.36 10.90 -21.09
N ASP A 705 -23.62 10.73 -21.47
CA ASP A 705 -24.10 11.31 -22.71
C ASP A 705 -25.25 12.26 -22.36
N THR A 706 -24.94 13.55 -22.33
CA THR A 706 -25.91 14.65 -22.19
C THR A 706 -26.59 15.00 -23.52
N LYS A 707 -26.48 14.16 -24.56
CA LYS A 707 -27.13 14.39 -25.86
C LYS A 707 -27.65 13.12 -26.54
N ALA A 708 -28.26 12.18 -25.83
CA ALA A 708 -29.10 11.16 -26.47
C ALA A 708 -30.06 10.48 -25.48
N SER A 709 -31.15 11.16 -25.15
CA SER A 709 -32.49 10.55 -24.96
C SER A 709 -33.47 11.64 -24.56
N ASN A 710 -34.22 12.14 -25.54
CA ASN A 710 -35.59 12.60 -25.29
C ASN A 710 -36.43 11.38 -24.91
N GLY A 711 -36.20 10.88 -23.70
CA GLY A 711 -36.96 9.82 -23.05
C GLY A 711 -37.36 10.35 -21.67
N THR A 712 -38.58 10.84 -21.60
CA THR A 712 -39.27 11.41 -20.44
C THR A 712 -38.91 10.77 -19.10
N ILE A 713 -38.22 11.54 -18.25
CA ILE A 713 -38.36 11.48 -16.79
C ILE A 713 -38.82 12.88 -16.35
N PRO A 714 -39.86 13.03 -15.51
CA PRO A 714 -40.37 14.34 -15.12
C PRO A 714 -39.36 15.04 -14.20
N SER A 715 -38.79 16.15 -14.65
CA SER A 715 -38.15 17.12 -13.77
C SER A 715 -39.24 17.74 -12.88
N ALA A 716 -39.31 17.30 -11.62
CA ALA A 716 -40.17 17.89 -10.61
C ALA A 716 -39.42 19.00 -9.86
N ALA A 717 -39.01 20.05 -10.58
CA ALA A 717 -38.90 21.42 -10.06
C ALA A 717 -38.59 22.36 -11.22
N ILE A 718 -39.45 23.34 -11.44
CA ILE A 718 -39.26 24.40 -12.46
C ILE A 718 -38.35 25.51 -11.90
N HIS A 719 -38.31 25.67 -10.57
CA HIS A 719 -37.47 26.63 -9.84
C HIS A 719 -37.36 26.17 -8.37
N PRO A 720 -36.32 26.59 -7.58
CA PRO A 720 -36.24 26.31 -6.14
C PRO A 720 -37.45 26.75 -5.28
N LEU A 721 -38.35 27.55 -5.86
CA LEU A 721 -39.59 28.03 -5.24
C LEU A 721 -40.85 27.64 -6.03
N LEU A 722 -40.72 26.86 -7.12
CA LEU A 722 -41.83 26.36 -7.93
C LEU A 722 -41.54 24.90 -8.31
N GLN A 723 -42.10 23.97 -7.54
CA GLN A 723 -41.88 22.55 -7.79
C GLN A 723 -42.70 22.01 -8.97
N GLN A 724 -43.86 22.60 -9.29
CA GLN A 724 -44.68 22.23 -10.45
C GLN A 724 -45.47 23.44 -10.99
N ASN A 725 -45.79 23.45 -12.29
CA ASN A 725 -46.69 24.44 -12.91
C ASN A 725 -48.10 23.83 -12.98
N PRO A 726 -49.06 24.25 -12.14
CA PRO A 726 -50.40 23.65 -12.08
C PRO A 726 -51.36 24.20 -13.14
N SER A 727 -50.90 24.93 -14.16
CA SER A 727 -51.78 25.55 -15.15
C SER A 727 -52.50 24.52 -16.02
N ASN A 728 -53.83 24.51 -15.99
CA ASN A 728 -54.67 23.95 -17.05
C ASN A 728 -55.35 25.08 -17.83
N LEU A 729 -55.91 24.79 -19.01
CA LEU A 729 -56.33 25.76 -20.04
C LEU A 729 -57.64 26.51 -19.73
N SER A 730 -58.00 26.61 -18.45
CA SER A 730 -59.28 27.17 -18.00
C SER A 730 -59.06 28.05 -16.77
N GLU A 731 -59.18 29.36 -17.03
CA GLU A 731 -59.44 30.47 -16.09
C GLU A 731 -58.24 31.23 -15.46
N GLN A 732 -58.07 32.47 -15.94
CA GLN A 732 -57.50 33.58 -15.20
C GLN A 732 -58.64 34.32 -14.46
N ARG A 733 -58.62 34.38 -13.11
CA ARG A 733 -58.75 35.62 -12.29
C ARG A 733 -58.93 35.34 -10.78
N PRO A 734 -58.60 36.31 -9.89
CA PRO A 734 -58.47 36.09 -8.45
C PRO A 734 -59.68 36.60 -7.64
N SER A 735 -60.04 35.91 -6.54
CA SER A 735 -60.81 36.55 -5.44
C SER A 735 -60.76 35.79 -4.09
N ASN A 736 -60.84 36.60 -3.03
CA ASN A 736 -60.68 36.38 -1.59
C ASN A 736 -61.53 35.26 -0.90
N LYS A 737 -60.88 34.55 0.04
CA LYS A 737 -61.27 33.89 1.33
C LYS A 737 -62.76 33.83 1.80
N PRO A 738 -63.16 32.95 2.78
CA PRO A 738 -62.51 31.75 3.36
C PRO A 738 -63.46 30.52 3.63
N SER A 739 -62.84 29.44 4.16
CA SER A 739 -63.35 28.32 5.00
C SER A 739 -64.25 27.22 4.38
N HIS A 740 -63.71 25.99 4.25
CA HIS A 740 -63.93 24.85 5.18
C HIS A 740 -63.21 23.55 4.72
N ILE A 741 -62.37 23.00 5.61
CA ILE A 741 -62.14 21.58 5.97
C ILE A 741 -62.12 20.51 4.84
N ALA A 742 -60.95 19.89 4.60
CA ALA A 742 -60.69 18.45 4.88
C ALA A 742 -59.30 17.96 4.39
N LEU A 743 -58.47 17.58 5.37
CA LEU A 743 -57.48 16.49 5.49
C LEU A 743 -56.97 15.74 4.22
N SER A 744 -55.64 15.76 4.02
CA SER A 744 -54.79 14.53 4.07
C SER A 744 -53.28 14.81 3.87
N SER A 745 -52.48 14.05 4.63
CA SER A 745 -51.03 13.76 4.56
C SER A 745 -50.01 14.89 4.74
N LEU A 746 -49.54 15.01 5.99
CA LEU A 746 -48.26 15.62 6.36
C LEU A 746 -47.12 14.67 5.99
N SER A 747 -46.31 15.06 5.01
CA SER A 747 -44.91 14.64 4.89
C SER A 747 -44.07 15.92 4.83
N GLU A 748 -43.66 16.43 5.99
CA GLU A 748 -42.69 17.52 6.08
C GLU A 748 -41.28 16.92 5.99
N GLU A 749 -40.63 17.13 4.85
CA GLU A 749 -39.18 17.21 4.75
C GLU A 749 -38.74 18.63 5.13
N GLN A 750 -37.82 18.74 6.09
CA GLN A 750 -37.02 19.93 6.27
C GLN A 750 -35.96 19.99 5.16
N THR A 751 -36.18 20.85 4.17
CA THR A 751 -35.14 21.38 3.29
C THR A 751 -35.31 22.88 3.17
N PHE A 752 -34.44 23.67 3.80
CA PHE A 752 -34.06 25.00 3.32
C PHE A 752 -32.67 25.35 3.87
N PHE A 753 -31.73 25.66 2.97
CA PHE A 753 -30.98 26.92 2.98
C PHE A 753 -30.13 27.01 1.70
N THR A 754 -30.46 27.99 0.85
CA THR A 754 -29.50 28.65 -0.04
C THR A 754 -29.69 30.17 0.08
N SER A 755 -28.57 30.87 0.13
CA SER A 755 -28.43 32.30 0.37
C SER A 755 -28.39 33.10 -0.94
N THR A 756 -28.99 34.31 -0.94
CA THR A 756 -28.44 35.48 -1.65
C THR A 756 -28.98 36.77 -1.03
N ASN A 757 -28.09 37.77 -0.95
CA ASN A 757 -28.27 39.09 -0.35
C ASN A 757 -29.40 39.93 -1.00
N LYS A 758 -30.24 40.58 -0.16
CA LYS A 758 -30.62 41.99 -0.31
C LYS A 758 -31.21 42.56 0.99
N VAL A 759 -30.84 43.81 1.25
CA VAL A 759 -31.14 44.61 2.44
C VAL A 759 -32.59 45.12 2.42
N GLN A 760 -33.14 45.24 3.64
CA GLN A 760 -34.21 46.13 4.12
C GLN A 760 -35.65 45.60 4.33
N GLN A 761 -36.11 45.89 5.56
CA GLN A 761 -37.45 45.96 6.13
C GLN A 761 -38.09 44.66 6.66
N THR A 762 -37.94 44.53 7.99
CA THR A 762 -38.75 43.73 8.91
C THR A 762 -40.25 44.02 8.76
N PRO A 763 -41.06 42.95 8.81
CA PRO A 763 -42.30 42.97 9.56
C PRO A 763 -42.18 42.00 10.75
N GLU A 764 -42.40 42.53 11.95
CA GLU A 764 -42.56 41.75 13.18
C GLU A 764 -43.67 40.72 13.01
N ILE A 765 -43.34 39.46 13.30
CA ILE A 765 -44.29 38.40 13.64
C ILE A 765 -43.94 37.99 15.07
N PRO A 766 -44.89 37.98 16.03
CA PRO A 766 -44.55 37.68 17.42
C PRO A 766 -44.10 36.23 17.55
N LEU A 767 -42.90 36.02 18.10
CA LEU A 767 -42.49 34.75 18.67
C LEU A 767 -43.34 34.50 19.93
N VAL A 768 -44.21 33.50 19.87
CA VAL A 768 -44.76 32.88 21.08
C VAL A 768 -43.67 31.95 21.60
N GLU A 769 -43.09 32.28 22.75
CA GLU A 769 -42.18 31.41 23.49
C GLU A 769 -42.88 30.10 23.86
N PRO A 770 -42.20 28.93 23.83
CA PRO A 770 -42.72 27.73 24.45
C PRO A 770 -42.69 27.92 25.97
N GLN A 771 -43.86 27.84 26.62
CA GLN A 771 -43.99 27.97 28.07
C GLN A 771 -43.30 26.80 28.80
N GLU A 772 -42.07 27.00 29.26
CA GLU A 772 -41.35 26.09 30.18
C GLU A 772 -42.14 25.82 31.48
N ASP A 773 -43.06 26.72 31.85
CA ASP A 773 -43.88 26.62 33.05
C ASP A 773 -44.86 25.43 33.03
N HIS A 774 -45.33 24.98 31.85
CA HIS A 774 -46.35 23.93 31.79
C HIS A 774 -45.77 22.53 32.03
N VAL A 775 -44.53 22.29 31.59
CA VAL A 775 -43.83 21.02 31.80
C VAL A 775 -43.44 20.87 33.27
N LEU A 776 -42.97 21.95 33.90
CA LEU A 776 -42.66 21.98 35.32
C LEU A 776 -43.91 21.72 36.19
N GLU A 777 -45.06 22.31 35.83
CA GLU A 777 -46.31 22.10 36.57
C GLU A 777 -46.82 20.64 36.47
N VAL A 778 -46.70 20.02 35.29
CA VAL A 778 -47.09 18.61 35.10
C VAL A 778 -46.15 17.67 35.85
N MET A 779 -44.85 17.93 35.82
CA MET A 779 -43.86 17.14 36.57
C MET A 779 -44.03 17.28 38.09
N GLU A 780 -44.33 18.48 38.60
CA GLU A 780 -44.55 18.71 40.03
C GLU A 780 -45.85 18.01 40.52
N LYS A 781 -46.89 17.96 39.69
CA LYS A 781 -48.13 17.21 40.01
C LYS A 781 -47.94 15.69 39.94
N LEU A 782 -47.02 15.22 39.10
CA LEU A 782 -46.62 13.81 39.03
C LEU A 782 -45.82 13.40 40.27
N GLU A 783 -44.85 14.21 40.70
CA GLU A 783 -44.07 13.97 41.93
C GLU A 783 -44.93 14.01 43.19
N LYS A 784 -45.95 14.88 43.24
CA LYS A 784 -46.90 14.97 44.36
C LYS A 784 -47.97 13.87 44.35
N GLY A 785 -47.98 12.97 43.35
CA GLY A 785 -48.95 11.86 43.24
C GLY A 785 -50.38 12.31 42.96
N THR A 786 -50.56 13.56 42.53
CA THR A 786 -51.86 14.17 42.20
C THR A 786 -52.24 14.02 40.73
N LEU A 787 -51.36 13.43 39.92
CA LEU A 787 -51.58 13.11 38.52
C LEU A 787 -51.06 11.68 38.25
N SER A 788 -51.79 10.91 37.44
CA SER A 788 -51.28 9.60 36.99
C SER A 788 -50.24 9.76 35.88
N LEU A 789 -49.36 8.75 35.71
CA LEU A 789 -48.32 8.77 34.67
C LEU A 789 -48.92 8.87 33.27
N ASP A 790 -50.03 8.18 33.02
CA ASP A 790 -50.74 8.21 31.74
C ASP A 790 -51.38 9.58 31.46
N GLU A 791 -51.89 10.26 32.49
CA GLU A 791 -52.41 11.63 32.35
C GLU A 791 -51.31 12.68 32.16
N ALA A 792 -50.12 12.48 32.73
CA ALA A 792 -48.99 13.38 32.49
C ALA A 792 -48.47 13.27 31.06
N ILE A 793 -48.38 12.05 30.53
CA ILE A 793 -47.96 11.79 29.14
C ILE A 793 -48.95 12.40 28.14
N SER A 794 -50.23 12.46 28.49
CA SER A 794 -51.25 13.08 27.62
C SER A 794 -51.30 14.61 27.69
N ARG A 795 -50.71 15.24 28.71
CA ARG A 795 -50.72 16.70 28.91
C ARG A 795 -49.44 17.40 28.45
N LEU A 796 -48.32 16.66 28.45
CA LEU A 796 -47.07 17.02 27.79
C LEU A 796 -47.20 16.76 26.29
#